data_AF-A0A3Q2EDP3-F1
#
_entry.id   AF-A0A3Q2EDP3-F1
#
_cell.length_a   1.000
_cell.length_b   1.000
_cell.length_c   1.000
_cell.angle_alpha   90.00
_cell.angle_beta   90.00
_cell.angle_gamma   90.00
#
_symmetry.space_group_name_H-M   'P 1'
#
loop_
_entity.id
_entity.type
_entity.pdbx_description
1 polymer ?
#
loop_
_entity_poly.entity_id
_entity_poly.type
_entity_poly.pdbx_seq_one_letter_code
_entity_poly.pdbx_strand_id
1 'polypeptide(L)'
;LELAENLQRHRTNGFSNTEALVVRRGAPFQITVQLKGRPFDPRTDSVRIKVTLGRLYAVMPVTFSGRNPSSRWNAYIDPNNLDFQRLSIFVSSPASASVGRYKFQLYVSSQDGQRSAVVGDFTMLCNPWCSDDAVYIPFEDQREEYVLSDSGLLFMGTPLNLIARPWSFDLYEPGVLEACLDLLKVSPQHIKNKRKDYMNRANPVYISRVVSAMINSEDDRGVLKGNWTDDFKQGVSPSRWTGSGDILRLWAKSGYSPVKYGQCWVFAAVMCTVMRVLGIPCRVITNFNSAHDTNGNLVIEEYYSETGQKLNRSQDSIWNFHVWVECWMRRTDLGQDMDGWQVLDPTPQQRSGGVFCCGPAPVKGIRNQRTDLIYDIPFVYSSVNADVHTIILSGQDHVVGFSKDTEKVGSLICTKAVGYPRMQNITGDYKYLKSTIPKQNMNDNVIISTGSFYLSASTSKGVTVFLTLTKSPVAGEPIVFLVKVMNKQKRPKMMNIHLNAQAKEYNHSPSETFWEKHGAIQLAPMEEHILPAQYEEVVGDDLINLAVVLEDIATRERVLASEEFNISSPELIIQVAEENSMVSNKEFAATVTFTNPFSHPVSGILTVAGAGLIAGTNQASQTITLIPNMAGVKMLQASLSLLDTNITIRGFKMISINSI
;
A
#
# COMPACT_ATOMS: atom_id res chain seq x y z
N LEU A 1 -22.23 -22.24 18.23
CA LEU A 1 -21.67 -20.87 18.11
C LEU A 1 -22.42 -20.03 17.06
N GLU A 2 -23.59 -20.45 16.57
CA GLU A 2 -24.37 -19.71 15.55
C GLU A 2 -23.50 -19.10 14.43
N LEU A 3 -22.66 -19.95 13.81
CA LEU A 3 -21.54 -19.49 12.99
C LEU A 3 -21.98 -18.57 11.85
N ALA A 4 -22.93 -19.00 11.01
CA ALA A 4 -23.36 -18.23 9.85
C ALA A 4 -23.93 -16.85 10.22
N GLU A 5 -24.82 -16.81 11.21
CA GLU A 5 -25.47 -15.56 11.65
C GLU A 5 -24.48 -14.59 12.30
N ASN A 6 -23.58 -15.10 13.14
CA ASN A 6 -22.55 -14.25 13.75
C ASN A 6 -21.56 -13.73 12.71
N LEU A 7 -21.09 -14.56 11.78
CA LEU A 7 -20.18 -14.11 10.73
C LEU A 7 -20.84 -13.02 9.86
N GLN A 8 -22.14 -13.15 9.58
CA GLN A 8 -22.91 -12.11 8.90
C GLN A 8 -23.02 -10.82 9.70
N ARG A 9 -23.45 -10.90 10.96
CA ARG A 9 -23.61 -9.75 11.86
C ARG A 9 -22.30 -9.00 12.08
N HIS A 10 -21.18 -9.72 12.14
CA HIS A 10 -19.85 -9.15 12.37
C HIS A 10 -19.10 -8.78 11.10
N ARG A 11 -19.69 -8.94 9.91
CA ARG A 11 -19.02 -8.68 8.62
C ARG A 11 -17.70 -9.46 8.51
N THR A 12 -17.77 -10.75 8.80
CA THR A 12 -16.66 -11.71 8.81
C THR A 12 -16.98 -12.98 8.02
N ASN A 13 -18.00 -12.96 7.13
CA ASN A 13 -18.39 -14.09 6.29
C ASN A 13 -17.24 -14.70 5.48
N GLY A 14 -16.29 -13.89 5.01
CA GLY A 14 -15.11 -14.38 4.29
C GLY A 14 -14.25 -15.34 5.13
N PHE A 15 -14.34 -15.31 6.46
CA PHE A 15 -13.63 -16.22 7.35
C PHE A 15 -14.42 -17.51 7.66
N SER A 16 -15.44 -17.86 6.89
CA SER A 16 -16.25 -19.08 7.10
C SER A 16 -15.45 -20.38 7.11
N ASN A 17 -14.28 -20.39 6.47
CA ASN A 17 -13.40 -21.56 6.35
C ASN A 17 -12.43 -21.70 7.53
N THR A 18 -12.45 -20.77 8.49
CA THR A 18 -11.59 -20.81 9.68
C THR A 18 -12.20 -21.71 10.77
N GLU A 19 -11.35 -22.38 11.56
CA GLU A 19 -11.81 -23.29 12.62
C GLU A 19 -12.54 -22.57 13.77
N ALA A 20 -12.15 -21.33 14.05
CA ALA A 20 -12.66 -20.54 15.16
C ALA A 20 -13.63 -19.48 14.66
N LEU A 21 -14.70 -19.21 15.41
CA LEU A 21 -15.61 -18.11 15.09
C LEU A 21 -14.84 -16.78 15.07
N VAL A 22 -14.98 -15.99 14.01
CA VAL A 22 -14.34 -14.67 13.90
C VAL A 22 -15.36 -13.56 14.14
N VAL A 23 -15.13 -12.77 15.18
CA VAL A 23 -16.00 -11.65 15.60
C VAL A 23 -15.20 -10.36 15.76
N ARG A 24 -15.91 -9.25 15.86
CA ARG A 24 -15.35 -7.91 16.07
C ARG A 24 -15.75 -7.36 17.44
N ARG A 25 -14.83 -6.68 18.12
CA ARG A 25 -15.04 -6.16 19.48
C ARG A 25 -16.14 -5.11 19.55
N GLY A 26 -16.72 -4.88 20.72
CA GLY A 26 -17.80 -3.89 20.88
C GLY A 26 -19.16 -4.28 20.28
N ALA A 27 -19.28 -5.44 19.63
CA ALA A 27 -20.55 -5.97 19.12
C ALA A 27 -20.89 -7.32 19.78
N PRO A 28 -22.17 -7.60 20.08
CA PRO A 28 -22.60 -8.87 20.66
C PRO A 28 -22.64 -10.00 19.61
N PHE A 29 -22.18 -11.19 19.99
CA PHE A 29 -22.36 -12.42 19.23
C PHE A 29 -23.20 -13.42 20.02
N GLN A 30 -23.96 -14.25 19.32
CA GLN A 30 -24.88 -15.21 19.92
C GLN A 30 -24.25 -16.59 20.05
N ILE A 31 -24.51 -17.25 21.15
CA ILE A 31 -24.27 -18.68 21.32
C ILE A 31 -25.54 -19.35 21.79
N THR A 32 -25.74 -20.60 21.38
CA THR A 32 -26.84 -21.41 21.86
C THR A 32 -26.31 -22.54 22.71
N VAL A 33 -26.85 -22.66 23.92
CA VAL A 33 -26.52 -23.71 24.88
C VAL A 33 -27.71 -24.64 25.02
N GLN A 34 -27.58 -25.85 24.47
CA GLN A 34 -28.55 -26.91 24.67
C GLN A 34 -28.27 -27.63 26.00
N LEU A 35 -29.18 -27.52 26.95
CA LEU A 35 -29.06 -28.23 28.22
C LEU A 35 -29.55 -29.68 28.06
N LYS A 36 -28.85 -30.63 28.70
CA LYS A 36 -29.25 -32.04 28.79
C LYS A 36 -29.81 -32.30 30.19
N GLY A 37 -30.92 -33.03 30.27
CA GLY A 37 -31.62 -33.28 31.53
C GLY A 37 -32.84 -32.36 31.65
N ARG A 38 -32.80 -31.40 32.60
CA ARG A 38 -33.92 -30.47 32.85
C ARG A 38 -33.70 -29.08 32.25
N PRO A 39 -34.77 -28.31 32.02
CA PRO A 39 -34.67 -26.88 31.69
C PRO A 39 -33.95 -26.07 32.78
N PHE A 40 -33.36 -24.95 32.36
CA PHE A 40 -32.78 -23.94 33.24
C PHE A 40 -33.85 -23.30 34.13
N ASP A 41 -33.63 -23.23 35.43
CA ASP A 41 -34.47 -22.49 36.36
C ASP A 41 -33.77 -21.19 36.78
N PRO A 42 -34.22 -20.02 36.28
CA PRO A 42 -33.61 -18.71 36.61
C PRO A 42 -33.57 -18.36 38.09
N ARG A 43 -34.38 -19.03 38.94
CA ARG A 43 -34.43 -18.77 40.38
C ARG A 43 -33.37 -19.55 41.16
N THR A 44 -32.93 -20.69 40.65
CA THR A 44 -32.06 -21.62 41.37
C THR A 44 -30.74 -21.91 40.65
N ASP A 45 -30.70 -21.69 39.33
CA ASP A 45 -29.54 -21.91 38.49
C ASP A 45 -28.86 -20.58 38.12
N SER A 46 -27.56 -20.64 37.87
CA SER A 46 -26.81 -19.51 37.32
C SER A 46 -25.82 -19.97 36.25
N VAL A 47 -25.66 -19.15 35.22
CA VAL A 47 -24.67 -19.36 34.16
C VAL A 47 -23.62 -18.26 34.27
N ARG A 48 -22.34 -18.64 34.16
CA ARG A 48 -21.22 -17.72 34.02
C ARG A 48 -20.40 -18.08 32.79
N ILE A 49 -19.88 -17.07 32.12
CA ILE A 49 -18.98 -17.23 30.99
C ILE A 49 -17.61 -16.75 31.41
N LYS A 50 -16.58 -17.50 31.05
CA LYS A 50 -15.19 -17.10 31.14
C LYS A 50 -14.57 -17.06 29.75
N VAL A 51 -14.05 -15.90 29.38
CA VAL A 51 -13.23 -15.71 28.19
C VAL A 51 -11.78 -15.54 28.61
N THR A 52 -10.84 -16.15 27.88
CA THR A 52 -9.41 -16.11 28.22
C THR A 52 -8.56 -15.81 26.99
N LEU A 53 -7.66 -14.83 27.09
CA LEU A 53 -6.63 -14.49 26.10
C LEU A 53 -5.25 -14.63 26.74
N GLY A 54 -4.55 -15.72 26.46
CA GLY A 54 -3.30 -16.05 27.14
C GLY A 54 -3.51 -16.19 28.66
N ARG A 55 -2.96 -15.25 29.44
CA ARG A 55 -3.15 -15.16 30.90
C ARG A 55 -4.18 -14.10 31.33
N LEU A 56 -4.74 -13.36 30.39
CA LEU A 56 -5.84 -12.43 30.66
C LEU A 56 -7.16 -13.19 30.63
N TYR A 57 -8.09 -12.85 31.51
CA TYR A 57 -9.41 -13.45 31.51
C TYR A 57 -10.46 -12.46 32.01
N ALA A 58 -11.71 -12.68 31.58
CA ALA A 58 -12.88 -12.04 32.15
C ALA A 58 -13.92 -13.11 32.48
N VAL A 59 -14.53 -13.01 33.66
CA VAL A 59 -15.65 -13.85 34.08
C VAL A 59 -16.88 -12.95 34.23
N MET A 60 -17.98 -13.32 33.58
CA MET A 60 -19.22 -12.54 33.60
C MET A 60 -20.41 -13.46 33.87
N PRO A 61 -21.37 -13.05 34.73
CA PRO A 61 -22.64 -13.76 34.85
C PRO A 61 -23.48 -13.53 33.59
N VAL A 62 -24.29 -14.52 33.23
CA VAL A 62 -25.32 -14.36 32.21
C VAL A 62 -26.57 -13.80 32.88
N THR A 63 -27.02 -12.63 32.42
CA THR A 63 -28.16 -11.92 32.99
C THR A 63 -29.40 -12.00 32.07
N PHE A 64 -30.57 -11.65 32.58
CA PHE A 64 -31.82 -11.59 31.79
C PHE A 64 -32.12 -10.18 31.27
N SER A 65 -31.14 -9.27 31.31
CA SER A 65 -31.29 -7.89 30.86
C SER A 65 -30.23 -7.56 29.84
N GLY A 66 -30.65 -7.16 28.63
CA GLY A 66 -29.77 -6.72 27.56
C GLY A 66 -29.14 -5.33 27.77
N ARG A 67 -29.08 -4.80 29.01
CA ARG A 67 -28.33 -3.56 29.28
C ARG A 67 -26.87 -3.83 28.98
N ASN A 68 -26.36 -3.25 27.90
CA ASN A 68 -25.04 -3.53 27.40
C ASN A 68 -24.08 -2.41 27.82
N PRO A 69 -23.30 -2.58 28.91
CA PRO A 69 -22.31 -1.58 29.29
C PRO A 69 -21.19 -1.57 28.24
N SER A 70 -20.96 -0.42 27.60
CA SER A 70 -19.93 -0.28 26.55
C SER A 70 -18.49 -0.54 27.03
N SER A 71 -18.25 -0.48 28.34
CA SER A 71 -16.92 -0.49 28.96
C SER A 71 -16.46 -1.84 29.53
N ARG A 72 -17.30 -2.88 29.56
CA ARG A 72 -16.93 -4.19 30.13
C ARG A 72 -17.56 -5.36 29.38
N TRP A 73 -16.99 -6.55 29.60
CA TRP A 73 -17.58 -7.79 29.13
C TRP A 73 -18.94 -8.03 29.80
N ASN A 74 -19.92 -8.45 29.01
CA ASN A 74 -21.28 -8.74 29.46
C ASN A 74 -21.83 -9.96 28.73
N ALA A 75 -22.76 -10.66 29.38
CA ALA A 75 -23.52 -11.72 28.76
C ALA A 75 -24.98 -11.66 29.20
N TYR A 76 -25.90 -11.89 28.27
CA TYR A 76 -27.33 -11.84 28.56
C TYR A 76 -28.15 -12.80 27.69
N ILE A 77 -29.32 -13.17 28.19
CA ILE A 77 -30.38 -13.86 27.44
C ILE A 77 -31.44 -12.83 27.09
N ASP A 78 -31.95 -12.85 25.86
CA ASP A 78 -33.08 -12.02 25.47
C ASP A 78 -34.36 -12.57 26.10
N PRO A 79 -35.03 -11.83 27.01
CA PRO A 79 -36.25 -12.29 27.65
C PRO A 79 -37.42 -12.50 26.67
N ASN A 80 -37.36 -11.91 25.47
CA ASN A 80 -38.44 -12.06 24.47
C ASN A 80 -38.35 -13.37 23.68
N ASN A 81 -37.25 -14.11 23.79
CA ASN A 81 -37.02 -15.37 23.07
C ASN A 81 -36.47 -16.44 24.03
N LEU A 82 -37.20 -16.65 25.14
CA LEU A 82 -36.83 -17.57 26.20
C LEU A 82 -37.22 -19.02 25.88
N ASP A 83 -36.22 -19.82 25.53
CA ASP A 83 -36.30 -21.28 25.61
C ASP A 83 -35.38 -21.76 26.75
N PHE A 84 -35.98 -22.25 27.85
CA PHE A 84 -35.24 -22.70 29.02
C PHE A 84 -34.51 -24.04 28.82
N GLN A 85 -34.82 -24.79 27.76
CA GLN A 85 -34.06 -25.98 27.37
C GLN A 85 -32.91 -25.63 26.43
N ARG A 86 -33.08 -24.58 25.62
CA ARG A 86 -32.14 -24.10 24.62
C ARG A 86 -31.84 -22.60 24.81
N LEU A 87 -30.89 -22.31 25.70
CA LEU A 87 -30.56 -20.93 26.06
C LEU A 87 -29.81 -20.23 24.93
N SER A 88 -30.40 -19.16 24.38
CA SER A 88 -29.73 -18.22 23.48
C SER A 88 -29.06 -17.12 24.29
N ILE A 89 -27.74 -17.15 24.35
CA ILE A 89 -26.92 -16.22 25.14
C ILE A 89 -26.16 -15.31 24.20
N PHE A 90 -26.33 -14.01 24.35
CA PHE A 90 -25.53 -12.98 23.69
C PHE A 90 -24.33 -12.63 24.57
N VAL A 91 -23.15 -12.62 23.96
CA VAL A 91 -21.88 -12.27 24.62
C VAL A 91 -21.36 -11.00 23.97
N SER A 92 -21.15 -9.97 24.77
CA SER A 92 -20.65 -8.67 24.31
C SER A 92 -19.32 -8.34 24.98
N SER A 93 -18.38 -7.89 24.15
CA SER A 93 -17.08 -7.39 24.58
C SER A 93 -17.08 -5.86 24.59
N PRO A 94 -16.25 -5.20 25.42
CA PRO A 94 -16.04 -3.76 25.28
C PRO A 94 -15.38 -3.44 23.94
N ALA A 95 -15.60 -2.24 23.41
CA ALA A 95 -14.93 -1.77 22.20
C ALA A 95 -13.40 -1.66 22.35
N SER A 96 -12.89 -1.67 23.59
CA SER A 96 -11.47 -1.71 23.92
C SER A 96 -10.95 -3.13 24.22
N ALA A 97 -11.67 -4.19 23.85
CA ALA A 97 -11.16 -5.55 24.02
C ALA A 97 -9.91 -5.78 23.17
N SER A 98 -8.98 -6.58 23.68
CA SER A 98 -7.74 -6.91 22.98
C SER A 98 -7.99 -7.82 21.77
N VAL A 99 -7.30 -7.55 20.67
CA VAL A 99 -7.31 -8.41 19.47
C VAL A 99 -6.55 -9.72 19.73
N GLY A 100 -7.11 -10.85 19.30
CA GLY A 100 -6.48 -12.16 19.41
C GLY A 100 -7.45 -13.35 19.45
N ARG A 101 -6.89 -14.55 19.61
CA ARG A 101 -7.66 -15.80 19.76
C ARG A 101 -7.97 -16.07 21.24
N TYR A 102 -9.25 -16.11 21.57
CA TYR A 102 -9.78 -16.32 22.91
C TYR A 102 -10.28 -17.75 23.08
N LYS A 103 -10.10 -18.29 24.28
CA LYS A 103 -10.78 -19.49 24.75
C LYS A 103 -12.09 -19.13 25.43
N PHE A 104 -13.13 -19.89 25.17
CA PHE A 104 -14.46 -19.71 25.73
C PHE A 104 -14.85 -20.89 26.64
N GLN A 105 -15.21 -20.60 27.89
CA GLN A 105 -15.65 -21.59 28.87
C GLN A 105 -16.99 -21.17 29.50
N LEU A 106 -17.89 -22.11 29.64
CA LEU A 106 -19.19 -21.95 30.29
C LEU A 106 -19.18 -22.65 31.65
N TYR A 107 -19.72 -22.00 32.66
CA TYR A 107 -19.97 -22.57 33.99
C TYR A 107 -21.46 -22.52 34.27
N VAL A 108 -22.04 -23.66 34.61
CA VAL A 108 -23.45 -23.77 35.02
C VAL A 108 -23.46 -24.25 36.46
N SER A 109 -24.06 -23.45 37.34
CA SER A 109 -24.22 -23.74 38.76
C SER A 109 -25.69 -23.99 39.06
N SER A 110 -25.99 -25.10 39.73
CA SER A 110 -27.32 -25.53 40.15
C SER A 110 -27.28 -26.04 41.60
N GLN A 111 -28.42 -26.46 42.14
CA GLN A 111 -28.49 -27.10 43.47
C GLN A 111 -27.63 -28.38 43.56
N ASP A 112 -27.45 -29.09 42.43
CA ASP A 112 -26.67 -30.32 42.34
C ASP A 112 -25.15 -30.06 42.19
N GLY A 113 -24.73 -28.79 42.25
CA GLY A 113 -23.33 -28.36 42.14
C GLY A 113 -23.03 -27.59 40.85
N GLN A 114 -21.73 -27.35 40.63
CA GLN A 114 -21.23 -26.62 39.46
C GLN A 114 -20.63 -27.58 38.42
N ARG A 115 -20.99 -27.36 37.16
CA ARG A 115 -20.37 -28.01 36.00
C ARG A 115 -19.74 -26.96 35.09
N SER A 116 -18.70 -27.34 34.37
CA SER A 116 -18.05 -26.50 33.38
C SER A 116 -17.95 -27.20 32.03
N ALA A 117 -18.11 -26.45 30.95
CA ALA A 117 -17.90 -26.93 29.58
C ALA A 117 -16.97 -25.97 28.83
N VAL A 118 -15.98 -26.52 28.12
CA VAL A 118 -15.23 -25.77 27.12
C VAL A 118 -16.07 -25.73 25.85
N VAL A 119 -16.44 -24.53 25.40
CA VAL A 119 -17.35 -24.38 24.25
C VAL A 119 -16.57 -24.29 22.94
N GLY A 120 -15.36 -23.73 22.98
CA GLY A 120 -14.48 -23.59 21.83
C GLY A 120 -13.62 -22.34 21.90
N ASP A 121 -13.03 -21.99 20.76
CA ASP A 121 -12.25 -20.77 20.56
C ASP A 121 -13.01 -19.78 19.66
N PHE A 122 -12.74 -18.50 19.84
CA PHE A 122 -13.15 -17.45 18.89
C PHE A 122 -12.01 -16.44 18.72
N THR A 123 -11.95 -15.82 17.55
CA THR A 123 -11.01 -14.74 17.23
C THR A 123 -11.73 -13.41 17.35
N MET A 124 -11.13 -12.47 18.07
CA MET A 124 -11.62 -11.10 18.22
C MET A 124 -10.74 -10.15 17.40
N LEU A 125 -11.37 -9.37 16.52
CA LEU A 125 -10.75 -8.33 15.68
C LEU A 125 -11.18 -6.92 16.11
N CYS A 126 -10.51 -5.90 15.58
CA CYS A 126 -10.98 -4.52 15.67
C CYS A 126 -12.31 -4.33 14.92
N ASN A 127 -13.11 -3.33 15.33
CA ASN A 127 -14.46 -3.12 14.83
C ASN A 127 -14.68 -1.71 14.25
N PRO A 128 -14.46 -1.52 12.94
CA PRO A 128 -14.69 -0.23 12.30
C PRO A 128 -16.18 0.14 12.13
N TRP A 129 -17.12 -0.76 12.46
CA TRP A 129 -18.57 -0.48 12.51
C TRP A 129 -19.06 -0.05 13.91
N CYS A 130 -18.23 -0.18 14.95
CA CYS A 130 -18.60 0.21 16.32
C CYS A 130 -18.15 1.64 16.61
N SER A 131 -19.07 2.56 16.87
CA SER A 131 -18.78 3.99 17.13
C SER A 131 -17.84 4.25 18.32
N ASP A 132 -17.83 3.33 19.28
CA ASP A 132 -16.98 3.39 20.47
C ASP A 132 -15.57 2.87 20.22
N ASP A 133 -15.34 2.13 19.12
CA ASP A 133 -14.04 1.63 18.74
C ASP A 133 -13.14 2.76 18.20
N ALA A 134 -11.87 2.72 18.55
CA ALA A 134 -10.86 3.66 18.06
C ALA A 134 -10.66 3.60 16.54
N VAL A 135 -11.06 2.52 15.85
CA VAL A 135 -10.95 2.40 14.39
C VAL A 135 -12.25 2.68 13.62
N TYR A 136 -13.25 3.26 14.29
CA TYR A 136 -14.54 3.58 13.66
C TYR A 136 -14.40 4.55 12.48
N ILE A 137 -14.89 4.14 11.31
CA ILE A 137 -15.14 5.01 10.16
C ILE A 137 -16.65 5.17 10.05
N PRO A 138 -17.23 6.37 9.87
CA PRO A 138 -18.68 6.54 9.81
C PRO A 138 -19.32 6.08 8.50
N PHE A 139 -18.60 6.13 7.37
CA PHE A 139 -19.11 5.85 6.03
C PHE A 139 -18.96 4.36 5.64
N GLU A 140 -20.02 3.74 5.13
CA GLU A 140 -20.03 2.30 4.80
C GLU A 140 -19.15 1.96 3.59
N ASP A 141 -19.18 2.77 2.54
CA ASP A 141 -18.36 2.63 1.33
C ASP A 141 -16.85 2.60 1.66
N GLN A 142 -16.42 3.43 2.61
CA GLN A 142 -15.04 3.42 3.11
C GLN A 142 -14.74 2.17 3.94
N ARG A 143 -15.68 1.65 4.73
CA ARG A 143 -15.50 0.38 5.45
C ARG A 143 -15.40 -0.80 4.47
N GLU A 144 -16.22 -0.80 3.42
CA GLU A 144 -16.14 -1.78 2.35
C GLU A 144 -14.78 -1.74 1.64
N GLU A 145 -14.32 -0.57 1.20
CA GLU A 145 -13.03 -0.43 0.50
C GLU A 145 -11.82 -0.73 1.40
N TYR A 146 -11.80 -0.18 2.61
CA TYR A 146 -10.59 -0.16 3.45
C TYR A 146 -10.50 -1.32 4.43
N VAL A 147 -11.53 -2.17 4.52
CA VAL A 147 -11.54 -3.35 5.41
C VAL A 147 -11.91 -4.62 4.64
N LEU A 148 -12.97 -4.58 3.83
CA LEU A 148 -13.55 -5.79 3.24
C LEU A 148 -12.99 -6.13 1.86
N SER A 149 -12.61 -5.12 1.07
CA SER A 149 -12.09 -5.30 -0.28
C SER A 149 -10.79 -6.10 -0.27
N ASP A 150 -10.78 -7.21 -1.00
CA ASP A 150 -9.64 -8.13 -1.11
C ASP A 150 -8.72 -7.83 -2.30
N SER A 151 -8.99 -6.76 -3.05
CA SER A 151 -8.22 -6.37 -4.23
C SER A 151 -7.88 -4.88 -4.21
N GLY A 152 -6.73 -4.54 -4.79
CA GLY A 152 -6.16 -3.20 -4.76
C GLY A 152 -5.41 -2.83 -6.03
N LEU A 153 -5.05 -1.55 -6.13
CA LEU A 153 -4.18 -1.02 -7.17
C LEU A 153 -2.99 -0.35 -6.48
N LEU A 154 -1.78 -0.71 -6.92
CA LEU A 154 -0.52 -0.10 -6.50
C LEU A 154 -0.07 0.82 -7.63
N PHE A 155 0.20 2.08 -7.30
CA PHE A 155 0.60 3.08 -8.28
C PHE A 155 2.11 3.19 -8.35
N MET A 156 2.67 3.16 -9.55
CA MET A 156 4.11 3.10 -9.83
C MET A 156 4.46 3.99 -11.05
N GLY A 157 5.74 4.06 -11.39
CA GLY A 157 6.24 4.88 -12.51
C GLY A 157 6.50 6.31 -12.06
N THR A 158 5.99 7.28 -12.82
CA THR A 158 6.11 8.72 -12.50
C THR A 158 4.76 9.43 -12.54
N PRO A 159 4.65 10.67 -12.02
CA PRO A 159 3.39 11.43 -12.08
C PRO A 159 2.86 11.63 -13.50
N LEU A 160 3.74 11.69 -14.49
CA LEU A 160 3.40 11.90 -15.91
C LEU A 160 3.11 10.60 -16.65
N ASN A 161 3.59 9.46 -16.15
CA ASN A 161 3.41 8.16 -16.77
C ASN A 161 3.03 7.10 -15.73
N LEU A 162 1.85 7.28 -15.14
CA LEU A 162 1.34 6.48 -14.04
C LEU A 162 1.01 5.05 -14.47
N ILE A 163 1.59 4.07 -13.79
CA ILE A 163 1.26 2.65 -13.96
C ILE A 163 0.39 2.19 -12.79
N ALA A 164 -0.77 1.61 -13.08
CA ALA A 164 -1.63 0.96 -12.09
C ALA A 164 -1.40 -0.55 -12.09
N ARG A 165 -0.77 -1.06 -11.04
CA ARG A 165 -0.49 -2.48 -10.88
C ARG A 165 -1.55 -3.14 -10.01
N PRO A 166 -2.25 -4.20 -10.49
CA PRO A 166 -3.19 -4.94 -9.67
C PRO A 166 -2.48 -5.67 -8.52
N TRP A 167 -3.16 -5.80 -7.39
CA TRP A 167 -2.68 -6.56 -6.24
C TRP A 167 -3.83 -7.27 -5.53
N SER A 168 -3.62 -8.55 -5.22
CA SER A 168 -4.55 -9.34 -4.40
C SER A 168 -4.14 -9.28 -2.92
N PHE A 169 -5.00 -8.75 -2.06
CA PHE A 169 -4.74 -8.78 -0.62
C PHE A 169 -5.04 -10.14 0.00
N ASP A 170 -5.84 -10.99 -0.67
CA ASP A 170 -6.10 -12.38 -0.27
C ASP A 170 -6.60 -12.51 1.18
N LEU A 171 -7.38 -11.53 1.66
CA LEU A 171 -7.75 -11.37 3.07
C LEU A 171 -8.37 -12.64 3.69
N TYR A 172 -9.10 -13.40 2.87
CA TYR A 172 -9.94 -14.53 3.26
C TYR A 172 -9.36 -15.88 2.84
N GLU A 173 -8.17 -15.90 2.23
CA GLU A 173 -7.54 -17.15 1.82
C GLU A 173 -7.10 -17.97 3.05
N PRO A 174 -7.23 -19.31 3.01
CA PRO A 174 -6.89 -20.16 4.15
C PRO A 174 -5.46 -19.94 4.68
N GLY A 175 -5.33 -19.74 5.99
CA GLY A 175 -4.05 -19.53 6.68
C GLY A 175 -3.60 -18.06 6.78
N VAL A 176 -4.23 -17.13 6.06
CA VAL A 176 -3.86 -15.71 6.09
C VAL A 176 -4.20 -15.07 7.44
N LEU A 177 -5.40 -15.33 7.98
CA LEU A 177 -5.80 -14.85 9.31
C LEU A 177 -4.85 -15.36 10.40
N GLU A 178 -4.52 -16.65 10.35
CA GLU A 178 -3.62 -17.30 11.29
C GLU A 178 -2.22 -16.67 11.23
N ALA A 179 -1.68 -16.48 10.02
CA ALA A 179 -0.39 -15.83 9.82
C ALA A 179 -0.38 -14.39 10.38
N CYS A 180 -1.45 -13.62 10.18
CA CYS A 180 -1.58 -12.26 10.74
C CYS A 180 -1.59 -12.26 12.28
N LEU A 181 -2.27 -13.23 12.91
CA LEU A 181 -2.29 -13.38 14.36
C LEU A 181 -0.95 -13.87 14.91
N ASP A 182 -0.26 -14.75 14.18
CA ASP A 182 1.04 -15.30 14.54
C ASP A 182 2.14 -14.25 14.43
N LEU A 183 2.08 -13.34 13.45
CA LEU A 183 2.93 -12.15 13.34
C LEU A 183 2.98 -11.38 14.67
N LEU A 184 1.82 -11.13 15.29
CA LEU A 184 1.79 -10.47 16.60
C LEU A 184 2.39 -11.34 17.72
N LYS A 185 2.24 -12.67 17.67
CA LYS A 185 2.74 -13.60 18.71
C LYS A 185 4.26 -13.85 18.63
N VAL A 186 4.84 -13.76 17.44
CA VAL A 186 6.29 -13.94 17.26
C VAL A 186 7.06 -12.62 17.34
N SER A 187 6.37 -11.50 17.50
CA SER A 187 6.97 -10.19 17.74
C SER A 187 7.86 -10.17 19.01
N PRO A 188 8.93 -9.36 19.04
CA PRO A 188 9.75 -9.21 20.24
C PRO A 188 8.97 -8.75 21.46
N GLN A 189 7.95 -7.91 21.27
CA GLN A 189 7.11 -7.40 22.35
C GLN A 189 6.35 -8.55 23.02
N HIS A 190 5.83 -9.49 22.22
CA HIS A 190 5.17 -10.68 22.73
C HIS A 190 6.14 -11.63 23.44
N ILE A 191 7.31 -11.89 22.82
CA ILE A 191 8.34 -12.77 23.39
C ILE A 191 8.82 -12.22 24.74
N LYS A 192 9.08 -10.92 24.81
CA LYS A 192 9.55 -10.23 26.02
C LYS A 192 8.50 -10.26 27.14
N ASN A 193 7.23 -9.95 26.84
CA ASN A 193 6.18 -9.99 27.84
C ASN A 193 4.79 -10.23 27.22
N LYS A 194 4.42 -11.50 27.09
CA LYS A 194 3.13 -11.96 26.53
C LYS A 194 1.92 -11.27 27.15
N ARG A 195 1.90 -11.09 28.48
CA ARG A 195 0.74 -10.50 29.17
C ARG A 195 0.62 -9.01 28.83
N LYS A 196 1.72 -8.27 28.85
CA LYS A 196 1.74 -6.84 28.52
C LYS A 196 1.36 -6.61 27.06
N ASP A 197 1.92 -7.42 26.16
CA ASP A 197 1.59 -7.38 24.74
C ASP A 197 0.09 -7.60 24.51
N TYR A 198 -0.51 -8.66 25.08
CA TYR A 198 -1.96 -8.89 24.95
C TYR A 198 -2.81 -7.72 25.48
N MET A 199 -2.43 -7.07 26.59
CA MET A 199 -3.16 -5.88 27.07
C MET A 199 -3.06 -4.71 26.08
N ASN A 200 -1.87 -4.51 25.51
CA ASN A 200 -1.63 -3.42 24.57
C ASN A 200 -2.31 -3.63 23.20
N ARG A 201 -2.63 -4.87 22.82
CA ARG A 201 -3.44 -5.19 21.61
C ARG A 201 -4.90 -4.69 21.69
N ALA A 202 -5.28 -3.99 22.75
CA ALA A 202 -6.50 -3.17 22.77
C ALA A 202 -6.34 -1.85 21.98
N ASN A 203 -5.11 -1.37 21.81
CA ASN A 203 -4.82 -0.08 21.19
C ASN A 203 -4.37 -0.27 19.73
N PRO A 204 -5.09 0.26 18.72
CA PRO A 204 -4.66 0.16 17.33
C PRO A 204 -3.32 0.84 17.06
N VAL A 205 -2.97 1.93 17.76
CA VAL A 205 -1.65 2.59 17.64
C VAL A 205 -0.51 1.61 17.96
N TYR A 206 -0.69 0.81 19.02
CA TYR A 206 0.28 -0.21 19.40
C TYR A 206 0.35 -1.34 18.38
N ILE A 207 -0.79 -1.88 17.96
CA ILE A 207 -0.84 -2.92 16.92
C ILE A 207 -0.13 -2.43 15.66
N SER A 208 -0.43 -1.20 15.23
CA SER A 208 0.12 -0.63 14.01
C SER A 208 1.64 -0.54 14.04
N ARG A 209 2.19 -0.10 15.17
CA ARG A 209 3.64 0.00 15.35
C ARG A 209 4.35 -1.35 15.42
N VAL A 210 3.75 -2.34 16.09
CA VAL A 210 4.28 -3.73 16.11
C VAL A 210 4.25 -4.33 14.70
N VAL A 211 3.16 -4.14 13.96
CA VAL A 211 3.05 -4.66 12.59
C VAL A 211 4.03 -3.96 11.66
N SER A 212 4.18 -2.62 11.71
CA SER A 212 5.20 -1.90 10.92
C SER A 212 6.59 -2.52 11.05
N ALA A 213 7.01 -2.81 12.28
CA ALA A 213 8.30 -3.46 12.55
C ALA A 213 8.36 -4.91 12.02
N MET A 214 7.29 -5.68 12.21
CA MET A 214 7.27 -7.11 11.88
C MET A 214 7.08 -7.41 10.39
N ILE A 215 6.73 -6.41 9.56
CA ILE A 215 6.58 -6.63 8.12
C ILE A 215 7.95 -6.74 7.44
N ASN A 216 8.95 -5.96 7.87
CA ASN A 216 10.34 -6.15 7.46
C ASN A 216 11.09 -7.07 8.43
N SER A 217 12.19 -7.68 7.99
CA SER A 217 12.94 -8.67 8.75
C SER A 217 14.30 -8.16 9.27
N GLU A 218 14.51 -6.85 9.39
CA GLU A 218 15.86 -6.33 9.71
C GLU A 218 16.28 -6.60 11.16
N ASP A 219 15.33 -6.54 12.10
CA ASP A 219 15.64 -6.68 13.52
C ASP A 219 15.19 -8.02 14.12
N ASP A 220 14.22 -8.68 13.47
CA ASP A 220 13.41 -9.73 14.08
C ASP A 220 13.05 -10.86 13.08
N ARG A 221 12.11 -11.74 13.48
CA ARG A 221 11.48 -12.76 12.61
C ARG A 221 10.39 -12.16 11.71
N GLY A 222 10.67 -11.02 11.11
CA GLY A 222 9.70 -10.31 10.28
C GLY A 222 9.39 -11.04 8.96
N VAL A 223 8.37 -10.55 8.26
CA VAL A 223 7.78 -11.25 7.10
C VAL A 223 8.70 -11.24 5.88
N LEU A 224 9.20 -10.07 5.49
CA LEU A 224 9.90 -9.87 4.22
C LEU A 224 11.34 -9.42 4.43
N LYS A 225 12.26 -9.96 3.62
CA LYS A 225 13.62 -9.43 3.48
C LYS A 225 13.67 -8.46 2.30
N GLY A 226 14.14 -7.24 2.56
CA GLY A 226 14.34 -6.23 1.52
C GLY A 226 15.48 -6.58 0.57
N ASN A 227 15.30 -6.34 -0.72
CA ASN A 227 16.41 -6.31 -1.67
C ASN A 227 16.15 -5.29 -2.80
N TRP A 228 17.10 -4.39 -2.99
CA TRP A 228 17.11 -3.36 -4.03
C TRP A 228 18.39 -3.48 -4.86
N THR A 229 18.71 -4.72 -5.19
CA THR A 229 19.74 -5.07 -6.16
C THR A 229 19.06 -5.91 -7.23
N ASP A 230 19.61 -5.94 -8.44
CA ASP A 230 19.09 -6.78 -9.53
C ASP A 230 19.38 -8.28 -9.38
N ASP A 231 19.99 -8.73 -8.27
CA ASP A 231 20.24 -10.15 -8.00
C ASP A 231 19.19 -10.76 -7.05
N PHE A 232 18.19 -11.42 -7.64
CA PHE A 232 17.14 -12.11 -6.92
C PHE A 232 17.30 -13.65 -6.86
N LYS A 233 18.47 -14.22 -7.21
CA LYS A 233 18.66 -15.69 -7.37
C LYS A 233 18.26 -16.54 -6.15
N GLN A 234 18.34 -15.97 -4.95
CA GLN A 234 17.99 -16.68 -3.70
C GLN A 234 16.52 -16.56 -3.28
N GLY A 235 15.67 -15.93 -4.11
CA GLY A 235 14.28 -15.68 -3.76
C GLY A 235 13.43 -15.36 -4.98
N VAL A 236 12.31 -14.69 -4.73
CA VAL A 236 11.41 -14.20 -5.77
C VAL A 236 11.72 -12.72 -5.99
N SER A 237 11.86 -12.32 -7.26
CA SER A 237 11.94 -10.90 -7.62
C SER A 237 10.73 -10.15 -7.05
N PRO A 238 10.91 -9.00 -6.39
CA PRO A 238 9.81 -8.20 -5.84
C PRO A 238 8.70 -7.92 -6.87
N SER A 239 9.08 -7.73 -8.14
CA SER A 239 8.18 -7.50 -9.25
C SER A 239 7.41 -8.73 -9.73
N ARG A 240 7.68 -9.93 -9.23
CA ARG A 240 6.86 -11.12 -9.54
C ARG A 240 5.69 -11.33 -8.59
N TRP A 241 5.69 -10.68 -7.44
CA TRP A 241 4.56 -10.80 -6.52
C TRP A 241 3.30 -10.13 -7.07
N THR A 242 2.17 -10.82 -6.93
CA THR A 242 0.84 -10.37 -7.38
C THR A 242 -0.18 -10.33 -6.24
N GLY A 243 0.21 -10.81 -5.05
CA GLY A 243 -0.65 -10.83 -3.88
C GLY A 243 0.09 -11.09 -2.57
N SER A 244 -0.59 -10.77 -1.46
CA SER A 244 -0.03 -10.87 -0.11
C SER A 244 -0.23 -12.23 0.54
N GLY A 245 -1.25 -13.00 0.12
CA GLY A 245 -1.60 -14.26 0.76
C GLY A 245 -0.48 -15.29 0.64
N ASP A 246 0.13 -15.39 -0.53
CA ASP A 246 1.27 -16.31 -0.76
C ASP A 246 2.47 -15.97 0.10
N ILE A 247 2.81 -14.69 0.22
CA ILE A 247 3.93 -14.21 1.06
C ILE A 247 3.70 -14.59 2.52
N LEU A 248 2.51 -14.28 3.07
CA LEU A 248 2.18 -14.58 4.47
C LEU A 248 2.16 -16.09 4.75
N ARG A 249 1.63 -16.88 3.82
CA ARG A 249 1.61 -18.35 3.94
C ARG A 249 3.01 -18.95 3.84
N LEU A 250 3.87 -18.46 2.94
CA LEU A 250 5.26 -18.90 2.84
C LEU A 250 6.03 -18.60 4.12
N TRP A 251 5.87 -17.38 4.65
CA TRP A 251 6.47 -16.98 5.92
C TRP A 251 6.03 -17.91 7.06
N ALA A 252 4.72 -18.15 7.21
CA ALA A 252 4.20 -19.05 8.25
C ALA A 252 4.70 -20.50 8.08
N LYS A 253 4.62 -21.06 6.86
CA LYS A 253 5.05 -22.43 6.54
C LYS A 253 6.56 -22.66 6.76
N SER A 254 7.38 -21.63 6.56
CA SER A 254 8.84 -21.70 6.77
C SER A 254 9.26 -21.57 8.24
N GLY A 255 8.32 -21.65 9.18
CA GLY A 255 8.62 -21.44 10.60
C GLY A 255 8.97 -19.99 10.94
N TYR A 256 8.36 -19.04 10.23
CA TYR A 256 8.56 -17.60 10.38
C TYR A 256 9.93 -17.11 9.91
N SER A 257 10.48 -17.76 8.88
CA SER A 257 11.70 -17.32 8.21
C SER A 257 11.38 -16.21 7.20
N PRO A 258 12.22 -15.17 7.05
CA PRO A 258 11.93 -14.08 6.14
C PRO A 258 11.77 -14.53 4.68
N VAL A 259 10.70 -14.06 4.04
CA VAL A 259 10.42 -14.31 2.62
C VAL A 259 11.27 -13.36 1.77
N LYS A 260 12.03 -13.95 0.86
CA LYS A 260 12.91 -13.23 -0.09
C LYS A 260 12.21 -13.10 -1.44
N TYR A 261 12.07 -11.92 -2.05
CA TYR A 261 12.41 -10.58 -1.57
C TYR A 261 11.20 -9.63 -1.66
N GLY A 262 11.29 -8.51 -0.95
CA GLY A 262 10.32 -7.42 -0.99
C GLY A 262 10.98 -6.07 -1.27
N GLN A 263 10.16 -5.16 -1.80
CA GLN A 263 10.46 -3.73 -2.00
C GLN A 263 9.27 -2.91 -1.47
N CYS A 264 9.35 -1.57 -1.44
CA CYS A 264 8.42 -0.72 -0.68
C CYS A 264 6.94 -1.06 -0.91
N TRP A 265 6.51 -1.25 -2.16
CA TRP A 265 5.13 -1.61 -2.49
C TRP A 265 4.72 -2.99 -1.99
N VAL A 266 5.65 -3.96 -1.97
CA VAL A 266 5.41 -5.31 -1.44
C VAL A 266 5.22 -5.24 0.07
N PHE A 267 6.10 -4.51 0.77
CA PHE A 267 5.97 -4.28 2.21
C PHE A 267 4.64 -3.59 2.53
N ALA A 268 4.31 -2.50 1.85
CA ALA A 268 3.07 -1.76 2.05
C ALA A 268 1.83 -2.62 1.76
N ALA A 269 1.82 -3.39 0.67
CA ALA A 269 0.69 -4.23 0.33
C ALA A 269 0.47 -5.39 1.33
N VAL A 270 1.54 -6.04 1.79
CA VAL A 270 1.45 -7.06 2.85
C VAL A 270 1.01 -6.44 4.18
N MET A 271 1.51 -5.25 4.53
CA MET A 271 1.06 -4.53 5.72
C MET A 271 -0.43 -4.19 5.63
N CYS A 272 -0.90 -3.71 4.47
CA CYS A 272 -2.31 -3.41 4.23
C CYS A 272 -3.19 -4.65 4.45
N THR A 273 -2.77 -5.81 3.93
CA THR A 273 -3.43 -7.10 4.19
C THR A 273 -3.54 -7.39 5.68
N VAL A 274 -2.42 -7.32 6.42
CA VAL A 274 -2.41 -7.60 7.87
C VAL A 274 -3.35 -6.66 8.62
N MET A 275 -3.32 -5.36 8.32
CA MET A 275 -4.19 -4.37 8.99
C MET A 275 -5.67 -4.63 8.71
N ARG A 276 -6.03 -4.88 7.45
CA ARG A 276 -7.41 -5.18 7.04
C ARG A 276 -7.94 -6.44 7.72
N VAL A 277 -7.13 -7.51 7.75
CA VAL A 277 -7.45 -8.77 8.45
C VAL A 277 -7.66 -8.53 9.95
N LEU A 278 -6.82 -7.71 10.58
CA LEU A 278 -6.98 -7.35 12.00
C LEU A 278 -8.16 -6.39 12.27
N GLY A 279 -8.84 -5.91 11.22
CA GLY A 279 -10.00 -5.02 11.29
C GLY A 279 -9.63 -3.53 11.44
N ILE A 280 -8.38 -3.14 11.15
CA ILE A 280 -7.94 -1.75 11.11
C ILE A 280 -8.11 -1.27 9.66
N PRO A 281 -8.96 -0.27 9.37
CA PRO A 281 -9.14 0.23 8.01
C PRO A 281 -7.81 0.76 7.47
N CYS A 282 -7.41 0.27 6.30
CA CYS A 282 -6.09 0.51 5.75
C CYS A 282 -6.13 0.71 4.23
N ARG A 283 -5.34 1.65 3.73
CA ARG A 283 -5.14 1.92 2.30
C ARG A 283 -3.65 2.07 1.97
N VAL A 284 -3.27 1.63 0.78
CA VAL A 284 -1.89 1.78 0.27
C VAL A 284 -1.75 3.15 -0.38
N ILE A 285 -0.67 3.85 -0.08
CA ILE A 285 -0.36 5.20 -0.57
C ILE A 285 0.92 5.13 -1.40
N THR A 286 0.92 5.78 -2.55
CA THR A 286 2.12 6.05 -3.33
C THR A 286 2.44 7.54 -3.27
N ASN A 287 3.68 7.87 -2.92
CA ASN A 287 4.26 9.20 -3.00
C ASN A 287 5.29 9.25 -4.13
N PHE A 288 5.04 10.04 -5.17
CA PHE A 288 5.97 10.23 -6.28
C PHE A 288 7.00 11.31 -5.97
N ASN A 289 8.23 11.11 -6.48
CA ASN A 289 9.40 11.90 -6.11
C ASN A 289 9.57 11.94 -4.57
N SER A 290 9.54 10.78 -3.93
CA SER A 290 9.66 10.68 -2.48
C SER A 290 11.10 10.91 -2.06
N ALA A 291 11.32 11.89 -1.19
CA ALA A 291 12.65 12.15 -0.65
C ALA A 291 13.01 11.11 0.41
N HIS A 292 14.26 10.66 0.37
CA HIS A 292 14.91 9.89 1.41
C HIS A 292 16.07 10.72 1.97
N ASP A 293 15.72 11.58 2.93
CA ASP A 293 16.66 12.46 3.64
C ASP A 293 17.32 11.70 4.79
N THR A 294 18.62 11.44 4.66
CA THR A 294 19.40 10.66 5.64
C THR A 294 19.94 11.51 6.79
N ASN A 295 19.99 12.84 6.63
CA ASN A 295 20.61 13.75 7.60
C ASN A 295 19.60 14.69 8.29
N GLY A 296 18.36 14.75 7.80
CA GLY A 296 17.23 15.46 8.39
C GLY A 296 17.24 16.98 8.15
N ASN A 297 18.03 17.47 7.17
CA ASN A 297 18.13 18.90 6.87
C ASN A 297 17.03 19.41 5.91
N LEU A 298 16.12 18.53 5.44
CA LEU A 298 15.06 18.82 4.48
C LEU A 298 15.57 19.24 3.08
N VAL A 299 16.79 18.84 2.72
CA VAL A 299 17.42 19.15 1.44
C VAL A 299 18.00 17.88 0.85
N ILE A 300 17.62 17.57 -0.39
CA ILE A 300 18.18 16.48 -1.18
C ILE A 300 19.09 17.07 -2.25
N GLU A 301 20.34 16.63 -2.29
CA GLU A 301 21.32 17.08 -3.28
C GLU A 301 21.46 16.06 -4.41
N GLU A 302 21.26 16.50 -5.65
CA GLU A 302 21.48 15.72 -6.87
C GLU A 302 22.66 16.29 -7.66
N TYR A 303 23.63 15.43 -7.95
CA TYR A 303 24.87 15.83 -8.62
C TYR A 303 24.88 15.38 -10.08
N TYR A 304 25.34 16.25 -10.98
CA TYR A 304 25.45 15.97 -12.41
C TYR A 304 26.82 16.39 -12.94
N SER A 305 27.33 15.71 -13.96
CA SER A 305 28.54 16.10 -14.69
C SER A 305 28.27 17.29 -15.62
N GLU A 306 29.34 17.88 -16.16
CA GLU A 306 29.24 18.93 -17.19
C GLU A 306 28.54 18.47 -18.48
N THR A 307 28.42 17.17 -18.70
CA THR A 307 27.77 16.57 -19.88
C THR A 307 26.40 15.99 -19.59
N GLY A 308 25.88 16.16 -18.36
CA GLY A 308 24.53 15.72 -17.98
C GLY A 308 24.44 14.31 -17.40
N GLN A 309 25.56 13.61 -17.20
CA GLN A 309 25.56 12.35 -16.47
C GLN A 309 25.20 12.60 -15.01
N LYS A 310 24.18 11.93 -14.49
CA LYS A 310 23.83 11.97 -13.06
C LYS A 310 24.85 11.14 -12.27
N LEU A 311 25.36 11.72 -11.19
CA LEU A 311 26.49 11.21 -10.42
C LEU A 311 26.04 10.66 -9.06
N ASN A 312 26.60 9.53 -8.67
CA ASN A 312 26.33 8.89 -7.37
C ASN A 312 27.21 9.50 -6.26
N ARG A 313 26.93 10.74 -5.86
CA ARG A 313 27.74 11.49 -4.87
C ARG A 313 27.03 11.80 -3.55
N SER A 314 25.72 11.55 -3.46
CA SER A 314 24.91 11.76 -2.24
C SER A 314 24.41 10.44 -1.68
N GLN A 315 24.25 10.38 -0.35
CA GLN A 315 23.51 9.31 0.32
C GLN A 315 21.99 9.59 0.36
N ASP A 316 21.62 10.87 0.21
CA ASP A 316 20.23 11.27 0.04
C ASP A 316 19.79 10.95 -1.37
N SER A 317 18.54 10.51 -1.52
CA SER A 317 18.00 10.18 -2.84
C SER A 317 16.55 10.59 -2.98
N ILE A 318 16.16 10.90 -4.22
CA ILE A 318 14.76 11.01 -4.62
C ILE A 318 14.37 9.69 -5.27
N TRP A 319 13.49 8.97 -4.59
CA TRP A 319 12.88 7.78 -5.12
C TRP A 319 11.77 8.23 -6.07
N ASN A 320 11.73 7.70 -7.29
CA ASN A 320 10.71 8.06 -8.28
C ASN A 320 9.31 7.86 -7.74
N PHE A 321 9.14 6.81 -6.94
CA PHE A 321 8.01 6.65 -6.05
C PHE A 321 8.42 5.90 -4.79
N HIS A 322 7.68 6.12 -3.72
CA HIS A 322 7.76 5.33 -2.50
C HIS A 322 6.34 4.97 -2.05
N VAL A 323 6.18 3.79 -1.47
CA VAL A 323 4.87 3.23 -1.13
C VAL A 323 4.82 2.87 0.34
N TRP A 324 3.82 3.39 1.04
CA TRP A 324 3.52 3.09 2.44
C TRP A 324 2.02 2.82 2.63
N VAL A 325 1.56 2.71 3.88
CA VAL A 325 0.12 2.58 4.17
C VAL A 325 -0.38 3.71 5.06
N GLU A 326 -1.67 4.00 4.95
CA GLU A 326 -2.40 4.78 5.94
C GLU A 326 -3.41 3.89 6.66
N CYS A 327 -3.42 3.96 7.99
CA CYS A 327 -4.42 3.32 8.84
C CYS A 327 -5.34 4.37 9.47
N TRP A 328 -6.65 4.12 9.49
CA TRP A 328 -7.61 4.99 10.15
C TRP A 328 -7.76 4.63 11.62
N MET A 329 -7.48 5.57 12.51
CA MET A 329 -7.70 5.40 13.95
C MET A 329 -7.77 6.74 14.70
N ARG A 330 -8.33 6.70 15.90
CA ARG A 330 -8.20 7.76 16.90
C ARG A 330 -6.80 7.77 17.53
N ARG A 331 -6.31 8.95 17.87
CA ARG A 331 -5.03 9.22 18.55
C ARG A 331 -5.28 9.77 19.94
N THR A 332 -5.79 8.93 20.85
CA THR A 332 -6.04 9.33 22.24
C THR A 332 -4.77 9.79 22.98
N ASP A 333 -3.60 9.43 22.46
CA ASP A 333 -2.28 9.88 22.90
C ASP A 333 -1.91 11.31 22.43
N LEU A 334 -2.54 11.82 21.37
CA LEU A 334 -2.27 13.16 20.80
C LEU A 334 -3.48 14.12 20.82
N GLY A 335 -4.69 13.61 21.03
CA GLY A 335 -5.93 14.38 20.97
C GLY A 335 -6.69 14.24 19.65
N GLN A 336 -7.96 14.66 19.66
CA GLN A 336 -8.93 14.44 18.56
C GLN A 336 -8.53 15.10 17.24
N ASP A 337 -7.76 16.20 17.29
CA ASP A 337 -7.28 16.88 16.07
C ASP A 337 -6.39 15.97 15.22
N MET A 338 -5.75 14.97 15.83
CA MET A 338 -4.86 14.01 15.17
C MET A 338 -5.57 12.69 14.82
N ASP A 339 -6.88 12.56 15.08
CA ASP A 339 -7.67 11.42 14.65
C ASP A 339 -7.77 11.37 13.12
N GLY A 340 -7.92 10.14 12.58
CA GLY A 340 -8.10 9.87 11.16
C GLY A 340 -6.95 9.06 10.58
N TRP A 341 -6.51 9.41 9.38
CA TRP A 341 -5.43 8.71 8.68
C TRP A 341 -4.06 8.91 9.33
N GLN A 342 -3.38 7.79 9.58
CA GLN A 342 -2.03 7.74 10.13
C GLN A 342 -1.10 7.00 9.17
N VAL A 343 0.00 7.64 8.77
CA VAL A 343 1.06 7.04 7.96
C VAL A 343 1.79 5.99 8.77
N LEU A 344 1.96 4.82 8.17
CA LEU A 344 2.83 3.76 8.64
C LEU A 344 3.66 3.27 7.46
N ASP A 345 4.98 3.24 7.64
CA ASP A 345 5.89 2.76 6.62
C ASP A 345 6.60 1.49 7.13
N PRO A 346 6.32 0.32 6.53
CA PRO A 346 7.00 -0.92 6.88
C PRO A 346 8.37 -1.06 6.21
N THR A 347 8.74 -0.18 5.29
CA THR A 347 10.01 -0.22 4.57
C THR A 347 11.16 0.16 5.52
N PRO A 348 12.23 -0.64 5.63
CA PRO A 348 13.32 -0.40 6.59
C PRO A 348 14.25 0.72 6.11
N GLN A 349 13.77 1.97 6.12
CA GLN A 349 14.54 3.17 5.76
C GLN A 349 15.17 3.84 6.99
N GLN A 350 14.36 4.08 8.03
CA GLN A 350 14.80 4.73 9.26
C GLN A 350 14.51 3.89 10.50
N ARG A 351 15.41 3.96 11.49
CA ARG A 351 15.18 3.38 12.82
C ARG A 351 14.45 4.38 13.71
N SER A 352 13.29 4.00 14.22
CA SER A 352 12.54 4.74 15.24
C SER A 352 12.64 4.05 16.59
N GLY A 353 13.27 4.72 17.57
CA GLY A 353 13.55 4.11 18.87
C GLY A 353 14.49 2.90 18.80
N GLY A 354 15.39 2.90 17.81
CA GLY A 354 16.36 1.83 17.58
C GLY A 354 15.84 0.64 16.76
N VAL A 355 14.59 0.63 16.32
CA VAL A 355 13.96 -0.46 15.53
C VAL A 355 13.52 0.08 14.17
N PHE A 356 13.69 -0.72 13.10
CA PHE A 356 13.17 -0.41 11.76
C PHE A 356 11.65 -0.48 11.72
N CYS A 357 11.02 0.61 12.16
CA CYS A 357 9.59 0.84 12.12
C CYS A 357 9.33 2.34 11.96
N CYS A 358 8.21 2.69 11.34
CA CYS A 358 7.83 4.07 11.11
C CYS A 358 6.32 4.25 11.30
N GLY A 359 5.96 5.28 12.07
CA GLY A 359 4.59 5.63 12.39
C GLY A 359 4.02 4.92 13.63
N PRO A 360 2.72 5.13 13.94
CA PRO A 360 1.74 5.88 13.15
C PRO A 360 1.92 7.41 13.25
N ALA A 361 2.15 8.07 12.11
CA ALA A 361 2.29 9.52 11.99
C ALA A 361 0.97 10.15 11.49
N PRO A 362 0.32 11.07 12.20
CA PRO A 362 -0.94 11.67 11.71
C PRO A 362 -0.72 12.43 10.41
N VAL A 363 -1.49 12.14 9.36
CA VAL A 363 -1.42 12.87 8.07
C VAL A 363 -1.67 14.37 8.27
N LYS A 364 -2.63 14.72 9.14
CA LYS A 364 -2.88 16.10 9.56
C LYS A 364 -1.67 16.75 10.26
N GLY A 365 -0.92 15.98 11.03
CA GLY A 365 0.30 16.44 11.70
C GLY A 365 1.42 16.74 10.70
N ILE A 366 1.57 15.88 9.68
CA ILE A 366 2.49 16.09 8.56
C ILE A 366 2.12 17.38 7.80
N ARG A 367 0.85 17.53 7.40
CA ARG A 367 0.36 18.73 6.70
C ARG A 367 0.57 20.02 7.48
N ASN A 368 0.37 19.97 8.79
CA ASN A 368 0.53 21.12 9.68
C ASN A 368 1.93 21.23 10.28
N GLN A 369 2.90 20.47 9.76
CA GLN A 369 4.32 20.59 10.12
C GLN A 369 4.58 20.40 11.63
N ARG A 370 3.77 19.56 12.29
CA ARG A 370 3.83 19.26 13.73
C ARG A 370 4.91 18.21 14.04
N THR A 371 6.15 18.54 13.69
CA THR A 371 7.33 17.68 13.87
C THR A 371 7.69 17.42 15.34
N ASP A 372 7.04 18.12 16.27
CA ASP A 372 7.12 17.92 17.71
C ASP A 372 6.36 16.68 18.21
N LEU A 373 5.44 16.14 17.41
CA LEU A 373 4.56 15.04 17.82
C LEU A 373 5.13 13.66 17.43
N ILE A 374 4.74 12.65 18.22
CA ILE A 374 5.00 11.24 17.89
C ILE A 374 3.97 10.71 16.87
N TYR A 375 4.30 9.78 15.99
CA TYR A 375 5.59 9.13 15.78
C TYR A 375 6.14 9.56 14.42
N ASP A 376 7.45 9.73 14.31
CA ASP A 376 8.19 9.76 13.03
C ASP A 376 7.73 10.84 12.01
N ILE A 377 7.01 11.85 12.46
CA ILE A 377 6.53 12.95 11.61
C ILE A 377 7.67 13.68 10.88
N PRO A 378 8.84 13.99 11.50
CA PRO A 378 9.93 14.66 10.79
C PRO A 378 10.38 13.92 9.53
N PHE A 379 10.47 12.58 9.60
CA PHE A 379 10.87 11.73 8.49
C PHE A 379 9.81 11.69 7.40
N VAL A 380 8.55 11.42 7.75
CA VAL A 380 7.48 11.41 6.74
C VAL A 380 7.31 12.81 6.11
N TYR A 381 7.50 13.87 6.91
CA TYR A 381 7.45 15.24 6.43
C TYR A 381 8.55 15.53 5.41
N SER A 382 9.79 15.09 5.65
CA SER A 382 10.89 15.28 4.68
C SER A 382 10.58 14.55 3.37
N SER A 383 10.03 13.33 3.44
CA SER A 383 9.68 12.54 2.25
C SER A 383 8.68 13.21 1.29
N VAL A 384 7.88 14.17 1.77
CA VAL A 384 6.86 14.85 0.95
C VAL A 384 7.12 16.35 0.74
N ASN A 385 8.07 16.96 1.47
CA ASN A 385 8.32 18.41 1.45
C ASN A 385 9.80 18.83 1.36
N ALA A 386 10.77 17.91 1.24
CA ALA A 386 12.17 18.30 1.10
C ALA A 386 12.42 19.14 -0.16
N ASP A 387 13.35 20.09 -0.06
CA ASP A 387 13.84 20.85 -1.20
C ASP A 387 14.88 20.02 -1.98
N VAL A 388 14.99 20.25 -3.29
CA VAL A 388 15.96 19.59 -4.15
C VAL A 388 16.98 20.60 -4.64
N HIS A 389 18.25 20.34 -4.38
CA HIS A 389 19.39 21.10 -4.88
C HIS A 389 20.07 20.31 -5.99
N THR A 390 20.04 20.83 -7.21
CA THR A 390 20.73 20.22 -8.35
C THR A 390 22.05 20.95 -8.57
N ILE A 391 23.15 20.20 -8.54
CA ILE A 391 24.52 20.71 -8.57
C ILE A 391 25.23 20.11 -9.81
N ILE A 392 25.83 20.98 -10.62
CA ILE A 392 26.68 20.55 -11.75
C ILE A 392 28.14 20.64 -11.31
N LEU A 393 28.86 19.53 -11.42
CA LEU A 393 30.28 19.41 -11.09
C LEU A 393 31.13 19.39 -12.35
N SER A 394 32.26 20.08 -12.31
CA SER A 394 33.30 19.98 -13.33
C SER A 394 34.09 18.68 -13.24
N GLY A 395 34.88 18.35 -14.27
CA GLY A 395 35.84 17.24 -14.20
C GLY A 395 36.89 17.35 -13.08
N GLN A 396 36.99 18.52 -12.42
CA GLN A 396 37.83 18.77 -11.24
C GLN A 396 37.01 18.90 -9.94
N ASP A 397 35.77 18.42 -9.92
CA ASP A 397 34.84 18.48 -8.77
C ASP A 397 34.50 19.92 -8.28
N HIS A 398 34.65 20.94 -9.15
CA HIS A 398 34.18 22.30 -8.83
C HIS A 398 32.70 22.49 -9.21
N VAL A 399 31.94 23.20 -8.38
CA VAL A 399 30.54 23.58 -8.69
C VAL A 399 30.52 24.60 -9.83
N VAL A 400 29.90 24.23 -10.95
CA VAL A 400 29.76 25.06 -12.17
C VAL A 400 28.31 25.39 -12.52
N GLY A 401 27.36 24.85 -11.76
CA GLY A 401 25.93 25.16 -11.86
C GLY A 401 25.18 24.74 -10.61
N PHE A 402 24.11 25.47 -10.30
CA PHE A 402 23.27 25.24 -9.12
C PHE A 402 21.82 25.65 -9.41
N SER A 403 20.86 24.82 -9.03
CA SER A 403 19.44 25.19 -8.98
C SER A 403 18.74 24.57 -7.77
N LYS A 404 17.68 25.24 -7.32
CA LYS A 404 16.84 24.80 -6.20
C LYS A 404 15.40 24.63 -6.68
N ASP A 405 14.79 23.50 -6.34
CA ASP A 405 13.38 23.20 -6.58
C ASP A 405 12.69 22.85 -5.25
N THR A 406 11.60 23.55 -4.92
CA THR A 406 10.86 23.34 -3.66
C THR A 406 9.57 22.54 -3.85
N GLU A 407 9.23 22.16 -5.10
CA GLU A 407 7.98 21.49 -5.45
C GLU A 407 8.18 20.08 -6.02
N LYS A 408 9.42 19.72 -6.43
CA LYS A 408 9.73 18.41 -7.02
C LYS A 408 9.34 17.25 -6.12
N VAL A 409 9.63 17.32 -4.82
CA VAL A 409 9.37 16.25 -3.85
C VAL A 409 7.89 16.17 -3.52
N GLY A 410 7.35 14.95 -3.48
CA GLY A 410 5.94 14.69 -3.20
C GLY A 410 5.00 15.35 -4.20
N SER A 411 5.36 15.34 -5.48
CA SER A 411 4.64 16.00 -6.58
C SER A 411 3.25 15.42 -6.80
N LEU A 412 3.07 14.12 -6.51
CA LEU A 412 1.78 13.43 -6.50
C LEU A 412 1.77 12.41 -5.36
N ILE A 413 0.76 12.48 -4.50
CA ILE A 413 0.48 11.47 -3.48
C ILE A 413 -0.90 10.90 -3.80
N CYS A 414 -1.00 9.59 -3.98
CA CYS A 414 -2.23 8.98 -4.44
C CYS A 414 -2.52 7.62 -3.82
N THR A 415 -3.78 7.23 -3.92
CA THR A 415 -4.30 5.93 -3.48
C THR A 415 -5.41 5.45 -4.41
N LYS A 416 -5.90 4.22 -4.23
CA LYS A 416 -7.05 3.72 -4.98
C LYS A 416 -8.32 4.42 -4.48
N ALA A 417 -9.15 4.87 -5.41
CA ALA A 417 -10.45 5.45 -5.09
C ALA A 417 -11.40 4.42 -4.46
N VAL A 418 -12.22 4.87 -3.51
CA VAL A 418 -13.27 4.07 -2.87
C VAL A 418 -14.23 3.54 -3.93
N GLY A 419 -14.37 2.22 -4.03
CA GLY A 419 -15.34 1.57 -4.93
C GLY A 419 -14.99 1.61 -6.43
N TYR A 420 -13.90 2.28 -6.83
CA TYR A 420 -13.53 2.41 -8.25
C TYR A 420 -12.08 1.96 -8.51
N PRO A 421 -11.79 1.29 -9.64
CA PRO A 421 -10.43 0.89 -10.03
C PRO A 421 -9.67 2.06 -10.67
N ARG A 422 -9.59 3.21 -9.99
CA ARG A 422 -8.90 4.40 -10.48
C ARG A 422 -8.09 5.08 -9.38
N MET A 423 -7.13 5.90 -9.79
CA MET A 423 -6.31 6.72 -8.90
C MET A 423 -7.14 7.85 -8.27
N GLN A 424 -6.93 8.08 -6.98
CA GLN A 424 -7.39 9.25 -6.23
C GLN A 424 -6.16 10.02 -5.76
N ASN A 425 -6.07 11.29 -6.16
CA ASN A 425 -5.04 12.21 -5.70
C ASN A 425 -5.39 12.73 -4.30
N ILE A 426 -4.47 12.57 -3.36
CA ILE A 426 -4.58 13.00 -1.96
C ILE A 426 -3.40 13.91 -1.54
N THR A 427 -2.65 14.48 -2.48
CA THR A 427 -1.50 15.38 -2.17
C THR A 427 -1.88 16.51 -1.21
N GLY A 428 -3.09 17.06 -1.38
CA GLY A 428 -3.61 18.13 -0.52
C GLY A 428 -3.85 17.71 0.94
N ASP A 429 -3.90 16.41 1.24
CA ASP A 429 -4.00 15.91 2.61
C ASP A 429 -2.66 15.98 3.35
N TYR A 430 -1.55 15.92 2.63
CA TYR A 430 -0.18 15.90 3.17
C TYR A 430 0.52 17.25 3.19
N LYS A 431 0.18 18.14 2.24
CA LYS A 431 0.80 19.46 2.14
C LYS A 431 -0.13 20.49 1.53
N TYR A 432 0.14 21.75 1.83
CA TYR A 432 -0.57 22.86 1.22
C TYR A 432 -0.13 23.01 -0.24
N LEU A 433 -1.08 22.91 -1.17
CA LEU A 433 -0.82 23.14 -2.58
C LEU A 433 -0.55 24.63 -2.80
N LYS A 434 0.62 25.00 -3.33
CA LYS A 434 0.91 26.39 -3.70
C LYS A 434 0.00 26.78 -4.86
N SER A 435 -0.83 27.83 -4.68
CA SER A 435 -1.75 28.27 -5.74
C SER A 435 -0.98 28.91 -6.90
N THR A 436 -1.07 28.34 -8.09
CA THR A 436 -0.58 28.93 -9.35
C THR A 436 -1.70 29.67 -10.08
N ILE A 437 -2.25 30.75 -9.50
CA ILE A 437 -3.11 31.69 -10.24
C ILE A 437 -2.68 33.14 -9.96
N PRO A 438 -2.16 33.88 -10.97
CA PRO A 438 -2.32 35.33 -11.00
C PRO A 438 -3.80 35.63 -11.22
N LYS A 439 -4.45 36.31 -10.26
CA LYS A 439 -5.86 36.72 -10.35
C LYS A 439 -6.11 37.57 -11.60
N GLN A 440 -6.59 37.00 -12.70
CA GLN A 440 -7.39 37.71 -13.71
C GLN A 440 -8.45 36.79 -14.35
N ASN A 441 -9.71 37.18 -14.13
CA ASN A 441 -10.95 36.89 -14.87
C ASN A 441 -11.39 35.42 -15.04
N MET A 442 -12.25 35.00 -14.10
CA MET A 442 -13.11 33.82 -14.20
C MET A 442 -14.28 34.09 -15.16
N ASN A 443 -14.44 33.21 -16.15
CA ASN A 443 -15.74 32.82 -16.67
C ASN A 443 -15.77 31.29 -16.66
N ASP A 444 -16.75 30.75 -15.94
CA ASP A 444 -17.00 29.33 -15.79
C ASP A 444 -17.42 28.68 -17.10
N ASN A 445 -16.74 27.61 -17.49
CA ASN A 445 -17.34 26.32 -17.87
C ASN A 445 -16.28 25.37 -18.47
N VAL A 446 -16.24 24.17 -17.92
CA VAL A 446 -15.71 22.92 -18.53
C VAL A 446 -14.26 22.97 -19.01
N ILE A 447 -13.34 22.45 -18.19
CA ILE A 447 -12.31 21.45 -18.51
C ILE A 447 -11.70 21.04 -17.17
N ILE A 448 -11.68 19.74 -16.89
CA ILE A 448 -10.83 19.16 -15.84
C ILE A 448 -9.41 19.59 -16.20
N SER A 449 -8.91 20.61 -15.51
CA SER A 449 -7.56 21.12 -15.68
C SER A 449 -6.60 19.99 -15.32
N THR A 450 -6.14 19.29 -16.35
CA THR A 450 -4.84 18.63 -16.36
C THR A 450 -3.86 19.67 -15.82
N GLY A 451 -3.47 19.47 -14.55
CA GLY A 451 -2.59 20.37 -13.84
C GLY A 451 -1.33 20.57 -14.66
N SER A 452 -1.02 21.83 -14.94
CA SER A 452 0.24 22.38 -15.46
C SER A 452 1.35 21.33 -15.59
N PHE A 453 1.74 21.03 -16.82
CA PHE A 453 2.96 20.28 -17.13
C PHE A 453 4.08 20.75 -16.19
N TYR A 454 4.61 19.82 -15.39
CA TYR A 454 5.76 20.05 -14.51
C TYR A 454 6.97 20.30 -15.42
N LEU A 455 7.19 21.55 -15.77
CA LEU A 455 8.36 21.98 -16.51
C LEU A 455 9.57 21.91 -15.56
N SER A 456 10.49 20.99 -15.80
CA SER A 456 11.83 21.08 -15.18
C SER A 456 12.52 22.33 -15.74
N ALA A 457 12.53 23.39 -14.93
CA ALA A 457 13.01 24.70 -15.34
C ALA A 457 14.19 25.10 -14.45
N SER A 458 15.40 25.06 -14.99
CA SER A 458 16.56 25.64 -14.32
C SER A 458 16.88 27.00 -14.90
N THR A 459 17.21 27.93 -14.01
CA THR A 459 17.39 29.34 -14.35
C THR A 459 18.79 29.80 -13.96
N SER A 460 19.52 30.35 -14.94
CA SER A 460 20.67 31.21 -14.66
C SER A 460 20.32 32.68 -14.88
N LYS A 461 21.31 33.57 -14.65
CA LYS A 461 21.19 35.00 -14.97
C LYS A 461 20.99 35.24 -16.46
N GLY A 462 21.46 34.32 -17.33
CA GLY A 462 21.44 34.47 -18.78
C GLY A 462 20.39 33.65 -19.52
N VAL A 463 20.16 32.41 -19.12
CA VAL A 463 19.38 31.43 -19.91
C VAL A 463 18.45 30.62 -19.00
N THR A 464 17.38 30.08 -19.58
CA THR A 464 16.52 29.06 -18.97
C THR A 464 16.34 27.94 -19.97
N VAL A 465 16.49 26.70 -19.48
CA VAL A 465 16.29 25.49 -20.28
C VAL A 465 15.10 24.73 -19.71
N PHE A 466 14.29 24.19 -20.61
CA PHE A 466 13.22 23.26 -20.29
C PHE A 466 13.42 21.98 -21.10
N LEU A 467 13.14 20.87 -20.44
CA LEU A 467 13.09 19.55 -21.05
C LEU A 467 11.68 18.99 -20.87
N THR A 468 11.04 18.58 -21.97
CA THR A 468 9.68 18.01 -21.91
C THR A 468 9.53 16.84 -22.85
N LEU A 469 8.97 15.74 -22.37
CA LEU A 469 8.51 14.64 -23.21
C LEU A 469 7.27 15.09 -24.00
N THR A 470 7.19 14.74 -25.29
CA THR A 470 6.01 15.09 -26.11
C THR A 470 4.83 14.19 -25.80
N LYS A 471 5.09 12.95 -25.39
CA LYS A 471 4.13 11.97 -24.87
C LYS A 471 4.81 11.01 -23.89
N SER A 472 4.01 10.29 -23.11
CA SER A 472 4.50 9.22 -22.24
C SER A 472 5.20 8.13 -23.07
N PRO A 473 6.45 7.75 -22.74
CA PRO A 473 7.17 6.73 -23.47
C PRO A 473 6.53 5.35 -23.36
N VAL A 474 6.49 4.63 -24.48
CA VAL A 474 5.94 3.27 -24.60
C VAL A 474 6.99 2.39 -25.27
N ALA A 475 7.17 1.19 -24.75
CA ALA A 475 8.12 0.21 -25.28
C ALA A 475 7.82 -0.09 -26.76
N GLY A 476 8.84 -0.01 -27.61
CA GLY A 476 8.73 -0.22 -29.06
C GLY A 476 8.50 1.06 -29.88
N GLU A 477 8.23 2.21 -29.24
CA GLU A 477 8.07 3.50 -29.91
C GLU A 477 9.27 4.45 -29.68
N PRO A 478 9.61 5.35 -30.61
CA PRO A 478 10.65 6.35 -30.33
C PRO A 478 10.29 7.23 -29.13
N ILE A 479 11.25 7.45 -28.23
CA ILE A 479 11.12 8.43 -27.14
C ILE A 479 11.35 9.80 -27.76
N VAL A 480 10.36 10.68 -27.69
CA VAL A 480 10.43 12.02 -28.31
C VAL A 480 10.35 13.09 -27.24
N PHE A 481 11.30 14.02 -27.26
CA PHE A 481 11.38 15.11 -26.30
C PHE A 481 11.80 16.43 -26.95
N LEU A 482 11.37 17.52 -26.32
CA LEU A 482 11.65 18.89 -26.73
C LEU A 482 12.58 19.56 -25.72
N VAL A 483 13.66 20.16 -26.23
CA VAL A 483 14.52 21.06 -25.48
C VAL A 483 14.18 22.50 -25.88
N LYS A 484 13.61 23.26 -24.94
CA LYS A 484 13.29 24.68 -25.15
C LYS A 484 14.29 25.55 -24.42
N VAL A 485 14.96 26.43 -25.16
CA VAL A 485 15.94 27.38 -24.61
C VAL A 485 15.37 28.80 -24.66
N MET A 486 15.32 29.48 -23.52
CA MET A 486 14.93 30.89 -23.43
C MET A 486 16.12 31.74 -23.02
N ASN A 487 16.49 32.67 -23.88
CA ASN A 487 17.51 33.68 -23.56
C ASN A 487 16.86 34.87 -22.85
N LYS A 488 17.34 35.18 -21.64
CA LYS A 488 16.85 36.32 -20.84
C LYS A 488 17.53 37.63 -21.22
N GLN A 489 18.53 37.58 -22.09
CA GLN A 489 19.33 38.73 -22.49
C GLN A 489 19.06 39.10 -23.94
N LYS A 490 19.19 40.38 -24.28
CA LYS A 490 18.98 40.91 -25.64
C LYS A 490 20.14 40.63 -26.59
N ARG A 491 21.14 39.83 -26.18
CA ARG A 491 22.33 39.51 -26.98
C ARG A 491 22.25 38.07 -27.47
N PRO A 492 22.55 37.78 -28.75
CA PRO A 492 22.66 36.40 -29.23
C PRO A 492 23.69 35.62 -28.42
N LYS A 493 23.40 34.35 -28.13
CA LYS A 493 24.32 33.44 -27.45
C LYS A 493 24.55 32.20 -28.30
N MET A 494 25.78 31.72 -28.29
CA MET A 494 26.15 30.39 -28.76
C MET A 494 26.27 29.48 -27.55
N MET A 495 25.59 28.34 -27.60
CA MET A 495 25.54 27.41 -26.47
C MET A 495 26.10 26.06 -26.93
N ASN A 496 26.94 25.43 -26.10
CA ASN A 496 27.15 23.99 -26.20
C ASN A 496 25.95 23.28 -25.56
N ILE A 497 25.48 22.21 -26.17
CA ILE A 497 24.41 21.36 -25.67
C ILE A 497 24.95 19.94 -25.45
N HIS A 498 24.69 19.41 -24.27
CA HIS A 498 25.00 18.03 -23.90
C HIS A 498 23.72 17.35 -23.43
N LEU A 499 23.37 16.25 -24.09
CA LEU A 499 22.23 15.41 -23.78
C LEU A 499 22.74 14.05 -23.30
N ASN A 500 22.17 13.53 -22.24
CA ASN A 500 22.56 12.27 -21.64
C ASN A 500 21.33 11.52 -21.10
N ALA A 501 21.26 10.22 -21.34
CA ALA A 501 20.25 9.34 -20.78
C ALA A 501 20.89 8.12 -20.08
N GLN A 502 20.43 7.85 -18.87
CA GLN A 502 20.84 6.71 -18.04
C GLN A 502 19.60 5.96 -17.56
N ALA A 503 19.66 4.63 -17.50
CA ALA A 503 18.67 3.86 -16.76
C ALA A 503 18.89 4.05 -15.25
N LYS A 504 17.89 3.77 -14.44
CA LYS A 504 17.93 3.96 -12.99
C LYS A 504 16.85 3.09 -12.34
N GLU A 505 17.22 2.33 -11.32
CA GLU A 505 16.23 1.71 -10.42
C GLU A 505 15.44 2.79 -9.67
N TYR A 506 14.16 2.53 -9.36
CA TYR A 506 13.26 3.55 -8.79
C TYR A 506 13.72 4.19 -7.47
N ASN A 507 14.63 3.56 -6.72
CA ASN A 507 15.16 4.01 -5.44
C ASN A 507 16.67 4.34 -5.44
N HIS A 508 17.38 4.07 -6.54
CA HIS A 508 18.85 4.08 -6.57
C HIS A 508 19.45 5.08 -7.57
N SER A 509 20.74 4.92 -7.85
CA SER A 509 21.59 5.81 -8.61
C SER A 509 21.60 5.34 -10.06
N PRO A 510 21.74 6.26 -11.02
CA PRO A 510 21.69 5.92 -12.43
C PRO A 510 22.76 4.87 -12.80
N SER A 511 22.43 4.02 -13.77
CA SER A 511 23.33 3.12 -14.48
C SER A 511 24.32 3.89 -15.35
N GLU A 512 25.15 3.16 -16.10
CA GLU A 512 25.92 3.75 -17.19
C GLU A 512 25.02 4.43 -18.23
N THR A 513 25.61 5.39 -18.95
CA THR A 513 24.96 6.09 -20.07
C THR A 513 24.68 5.10 -21.19
N PHE A 514 23.41 5.00 -21.62
CA PHE A 514 23.05 4.21 -22.80
C PHE A 514 22.86 5.08 -24.05
N TRP A 515 22.65 6.39 -23.86
CA TRP A 515 22.48 7.33 -24.97
C TRP A 515 23.01 8.72 -24.62
N GLU A 516 23.72 9.34 -25.56
CA GLU A 516 24.21 10.71 -25.44
C GLU A 516 24.29 11.42 -26.79
N LYS A 517 24.18 12.75 -26.75
CA LYS A 517 24.34 13.61 -27.92
C LYS A 517 24.96 14.95 -27.52
N HIS A 518 25.92 15.43 -28.32
CA HIS A 518 26.58 16.70 -28.10
C HIS A 518 26.52 17.59 -29.34
N GLY A 519 26.48 18.90 -29.14
CA GLY A 519 26.49 19.85 -30.25
C GLY A 519 26.64 21.29 -29.81
N ALA A 520 26.56 22.19 -30.78
CA ALA A 520 26.50 23.64 -30.56
C ALA A 520 25.24 24.18 -31.23
N ILE A 521 24.50 25.04 -30.52
CA ILE A 521 23.24 25.61 -31.01
C ILE A 521 23.22 27.13 -30.90
N GLN A 522 22.54 27.76 -31.86
CA GLN A 522 22.13 29.14 -31.78
C GLN A 522 20.65 29.18 -31.40
N LEU A 523 20.38 29.40 -30.10
CA LEU A 523 19.08 29.60 -29.44
C LEU A 523 17.83 29.35 -30.32
N ALA A 524 17.41 28.09 -30.40
CA ALA A 524 16.13 27.67 -30.97
C ALA A 524 15.59 26.46 -30.19
N PRO A 525 14.26 26.25 -30.16
CA PRO A 525 13.70 24.97 -29.71
C PRO A 525 14.22 23.83 -30.58
N MET A 526 14.51 22.68 -29.96
CA MET A 526 15.02 21.50 -30.65
C MET A 526 14.23 20.27 -30.23
N GLU A 527 13.79 19.49 -31.21
CA GLU A 527 13.16 18.19 -31.01
C GLU A 527 14.20 17.09 -31.24
N GLU A 528 14.23 16.10 -30.36
CA GLU A 528 15.15 14.97 -30.41
C GLU A 528 14.40 13.65 -30.17
N HIS A 529 15.03 12.56 -30.62
CA HIS A 529 14.45 11.23 -30.56
C HIS A 529 15.48 10.19 -30.10
N ILE A 530 15.07 9.26 -29.24
CA ILE A 530 15.79 8.03 -28.95
C ILE A 530 15.01 6.88 -29.58
N LEU A 531 15.64 6.17 -30.52
CA LEU A 531 15.00 5.08 -31.26
C LEU A 531 14.88 3.82 -30.38
N PRO A 532 13.87 2.95 -30.62
CA PRO A 532 13.68 1.71 -29.85
C PRO A 532 14.93 0.86 -29.67
N ALA A 533 15.70 0.63 -30.74
CA ALA A 533 16.93 -0.15 -30.71
C ALA A 533 18.04 0.45 -29.80
N GLN A 534 17.92 1.71 -29.38
CA GLN A 534 18.89 2.38 -28.52
C GLN A 534 18.53 2.26 -27.04
N TYR A 535 17.30 1.88 -26.70
CA TYR A 535 16.85 1.78 -25.31
C TYR A 535 16.27 0.40 -24.96
N GLU A 536 16.16 -0.54 -25.90
CA GLU A 536 15.50 -1.84 -25.67
C GLU A 536 16.07 -2.63 -24.48
N GLU A 537 17.38 -2.53 -24.24
CA GLU A 537 18.08 -3.21 -23.15
C GLU A 537 17.72 -2.65 -21.76
N VAL A 538 17.19 -1.42 -21.71
CA VAL A 538 16.81 -0.72 -20.47
C VAL A 538 15.29 -0.60 -20.32
N VAL A 539 14.51 -1.33 -21.11
CA VAL A 539 13.05 -1.43 -20.94
C VAL A 539 12.73 -2.44 -19.84
N GLY A 540 11.88 -2.04 -18.89
CA GLY A 540 11.43 -2.92 -17.82
C GLY A 540 10.84 -2.14 -16.66
N ASP A 541 11.22 -2.54 -15.44
CA ASP A 541 10.85 -1.83 -14.21
C ASP A 541 11.74 -0.59 -13.94
N ASP A 542 12.79 -0.38 -14.76
CA ASP A 542 13.69 0.77 -14.66
C ASP A 542 13.03 2.07 -15.11
N LEU A 543 13.56 3.17 -14.59
CA LEU A 543 13.30 4.52 -15.08
C LEU A 543 14.49 5.04 -15.88
N ILE A 544 14.23 6.07 -16.68
CA ILE A 544 15.22 6.78 -17.47
C ILE A 544 15.40 8.16 -16.86
N ASN A 545 16.63 8.52 -16.49
CA ASN A 545 17.03 9.90 -16.24
C ASN A 545 17.56 10.49 -17.54
N LEU A 546 16.81 11.42 -18.13
CA LEU A 546 17.23 12.23 -19.27
C LEU A 546 17.63 13.62 -18.76
N ALA A 547 18.83 14.08 -19.12
CA ALA A 547 19.33 15.38 -18.74
C ALA A 547 19.86 16.15 -19.95
N VAL A 548 19.69 17.47 -19.92
CA VAL A 548 20.29 18.41 -20.84
C VAL A 548 21.11 19.44 -20.07
N VAL A 549 22.38 19.57 -20.40
CA VAL A 549 23.26 20.64 -19.93
C VAL A 549 23.52 21.60 -21.08
N LEU A 550 23.25 22.88 -20.84
CA LEU A 550 23.67 23.96 -21.74
C LEU A 550 24.82 24.72 -21.11
N GLU A 551 25.90 24.91 -21.86
CA GLU A 551 27.00 25.80 -21.50
C GLU A 551 27.01 27.02 -22.40
N ASP A 552 26.98 28.22 -21.81
CA ASP A 552 27.24 29.45 -22.53
C ASP A 552 28.73 29.53 -22.88
N ILE A 553 29.06 29.53 -24.18
CA ILE A 553 30.46 29.50 -24.65
C ILE A 553 31.23 30.74 -24.16
N ALA A 554 30.56 31.89 -24.04
CA ALA A 554 31.21 33.15 -23.69
C ALA A 554 31.46 33.27 -22.17
N THR A 555 30.52 32.83 -21.34
CA THR A 555 30.60 33.00 -19.88
C THR A 555 31.02 31.74 -19.14
N ARG A 556 30.97 30.57 -19.79
CA ARG A 556 31.14 29.24 -19.20
C ARG A 556 30.08 28.88 -18.15
N GLU A 557 29.02 29.68 -18.02
CA GLU A 557 27.88 29.41 -17.15
C GLU A 557 27.10 28.20 -17.68
N ARG A 558 26.71 27.29 -16.78
CA ARG A 558 25.94 26.09 -17.12
C ARG A 558 24.55 26.13 -16.52
N VAL A 559 23.58 25.60 -17.27
CA VAL A 559 22.22 25.31 -16.79
C VAL A 559 21.84 23.88 -17.14
N LEU A 560 21.08 23.24 -16.27
CA LEU A 560 20.64 21.86 -16.44
C LEU A 560 19.12 21.75 -16.35
N ALA A 561 18.48 21.03 -17.25
CA ALA A 561 17.14 20.48 -17.01
C ALA A 561 17.22 18.96 -17.06
N SER A 562 16.44 18.28 -16.22
CA SER A 562 16.33 16.83 -16.24
C SER A 562 14.88 16.40 -16.07
N GLU A 563 14.58 15.23 -16.64
CA GLU A 563 13.29 14.57 -16.53
C GLU A 563 13.54 13.10 -16.26
N GLU A 564 12.87 12.55 -15.24
CA GLU A 564 12.89 11.13 -14.96
C GLU A 564 11.54 10.52 -15.36
N PHE A 565 11.57 9.43 -16.13
CA PHE A 565 10.35 8.79 -16.65
C PHE A 565 10.51 7.29 -16.81
N ASN A 566 9.42 6.54 -16.64
CA ASN A 566 9.35 5.12 -16.99
C ASN A 566 8.93 4.94 -18.45
N ILE A 567 9.30 3.80 -19.03
CA ILE A 567 8.82 3.35 -20.34
C ILE A 567 7.68 2.36 -20.10
N SER A 568 6.46 2.74 -20.50
CA SER A 568 5.29 1.89 -20.29
C SER A 568 5.34 0.66 -21.17
N SER A 569 5.06 -0.49 -20.56
CA SER A 569 4.77 -1.72 -21.32
C SER A 569 3.33 -1.69 -21.85
N PRO A 570 3.02 -2.42 -22.93
CA PRO A 570 1.64 -2.66 -23.33
C PRO A 570 0.82 -3.28 -22.19
N GLU A 571 -0.50 -3.13 -22.26
CA GLU A 571 -1.41 -3.77 -21.32
C GLU A 571 -1.95 -5.09 -21.87
N LEU A 572 -2.15 -6.07 -20.98
CA LEU A 572 -2.91 -7.28 -21.32
C LEU A 572 -4.41 -6.96 -21.28
N ILE A 573 -5.11 -7.31 -22.36
CA ILE A 573 -6.56 -7.15 -22.45
C ILE A 573 -7.21 -8.46 -22.00
N ILE A 574 -8.07 -8.38 -20.97
CA ILE A 574 -8.84 -9.52 -20.46
C ILE A 574 -10.32 -9.34 -20.85
N GLN A 575 -10.87 -10.31 -21.56
CA GLN A 575 -12.28 -10.37 -21.94
C GLN A 575 -12.93 -11.58 -21.25
N VAL A 576 -14.11 -11.39 -20.67
CA VAL A 576 -14.84 -12.45 -19.97
C VAL A 576 -16.13 -12.73 -20.72
N ALA A 577 -16.37 -14.00 -21.06
CA ALA A 577 -17.61 -14.42 -21.69
C ALA A 577 -18.77 -14.30 -20.69
N GLU A 578 -19.91 -13.78 -21.14
CA GLU A 578 -21.13 -13.68 -20.33
C GLU A 578 -20.95 -12.89 -19.01
N GLU A 579 -20.09 -11.86 -19.00
CA GLU A 579 -19.70 -11.07 -17.82
C GLU A 579 -20.88 -10.60 -16.95
N ASN A 580 -22.00 -10.20 -17.56
CA ASN A 580 -23.15 -9.65 -16.84
C ASN A 580 -24.03 -10.70 -16.15
N SER A 581 -23.87 -11.99 -16.48
CA SER A 581 -24.67 -13.10 -15.94
C SER A 581 -23.86 -14.05 -15.06
N MET A 582 -22.68 -13.62 -14.61
CA MET A 582 -21.83 -14.42 -13.75
C MET A 582 -22.47 -14.70 -12.39
N VAL A 583 -22.47 -15.97 -11.99
CA VAL A 583 -23.01 -16.47 -10.71
C VAL A 583 -22.02 -17.45 -10.08
N SER A 584 -22.08 -17.59 -8.75
CA SER A 584 -21.19 -18.50 -8.03
C SER A 584 -21.36 -19.96 -8.47
N ASN A 585 -20.28 -20.76 -8.39
CA ASN A 585 -20.21 -22.19 -8.67
C ASN A 585 -20.63 -22.61 -10.10
N LYS A 586 -20.59 -21.68 -11.06
CA LYS A 586 -20.73 -21.98 -12.49
C LYS A 586 -19.43 -21.68 -13.23
N GLU A 587 -19.20 -22.41 -14.31
CA GLU A 587 -18.02 -22.27 -15.15
C GLU A 587 -18.21 -21.14 -16.17
N PHE A 588 -17.19 -20.31 -16.31
CA PHE A 588 -17.10 -19.23 -17.31
C PHE A 588 -15.73 -19.26 -17.98
N ALA A 589 -15.60 -18.59 -19.13
CA ALA A 589 -14.34 -18.46 -19.86
C ALA A 589 -13.87 -17.01 -19.90
N ALA A 590 -12.56 -16.82 -19.78
CA ALA A 590 -11.90 -15.54 -20.05
C ALA A 590 -10.79 -15.71 -21.07
N THR A 591 -10.61 -14.73 -21.95
CA THR A 591 -9.55 -14.69 -22.95
C THR A 591 -8.59 -13.55 -22.63
N VAL A 592 -7.29 -13.84 -22.63
CA VAL A 592 -6.24 -12.83 -22.45
C VAL A 592 -5.56 -12.58 -23.79
N THR A 593 -5.48 -11.31 -24.18
CA THR A 593 -4.89 -10.88 -25.45
C THR A 593 -3.73 -9.93 -25.20
N PHE A 594 -2.65 -10.13 -25.96
CA PHE A 594 -1.46 -9.29 -25.99
C PHE A 594 -1.18 -8.87 -27.43
N THR A 595 -0.84 -7.60 -27.63
CA THR A 595 -0.39 -7.07 -28.91
C THR A 595 1.09 -6.75 -28.81
N ASN A 596 1.91 -7.42 -29.61
CA ASN A 596 3.37 -7.23 -29.62
C ASN A 596 3.74 -5.86 -30.22
N PRO A 597 4.34 -4.93 -29.45
CA PRO A 597 4.77 -3.64 -29.96
C PRO A 597 6.18 -3.69 -30.58
N PHE A 598 6.92 -4.79 -30.37
CA PHE A 598 8.30 -4.92 -30.82
C PHE A 598 8.35 -5.31 -32.30
N SER A 599 9.42 -4.88 -32.97
CA SER A 599 9.66 -5.21 -34.38
C SER A 599 10.03 -6.68 -34.61
N HIS A 600 10.32 -7.43 -33.54
CA HIS A 600 10.69 -8.85 -33.56
C HIS A 600 9.64 -9.71 -32.82
N PRO A 601 9.52 -11.01 -33.14
CA PRO A 601 8.66 -11.93 -32.39
C PRO A 601 9.10 -12.06 -30.93
N VAL A 602 8.15 -12.15 -30.01
CA VAL A 602 8.42 -12.35 -28.57
C VAL A 602 7.80 -13.64 -28.05
N SER A 603 8.45 -14.23 -27.05
CA SER A 603 7.97 -15.40 -26.33
C SER A 603 7.86 -15.12 -24.83
N GLY A 604 6.95 -15.78 -24.12
CA GLY A 604 6.69 -15.47 -22.71
C GLY A 604 5.81 -16.49 -21.99
N ILE A 605 5.75 -16.35 -20.67
CA ILE A 605 4.93 -17.17 -19.76
C ILE A 605 3.75 -16.32 -19.27
N LEU A 606 2.53 -16.73 -19.63
CA LEU A 606 1.30 -16.14 -19.13
C LEU A 606 0.90 -16.77 -17.79
N THR A 607 0.70 -15.92 -16.79
CA THR A 607 0.26 -16.28 -15.45
C THR A 607 -1.02 -15.53 -15.11
N VAL A 608 -2.00 -16.21 -14.55
CA VAL A 608 -3.32 -15.63 -14.22
C VAL A 608 -3.67 -15.96 -12.77
N ALA A 609 -4.16 -14.95 -12.04
CA ALA A 609 -4.57 -15.05 -10.65
C ALA A 609 -5.89 -14.29 -10.42
N GLY A 610 -6.73 -14.78 -9.51
CA GLY A 610 -8.00 -14.11 -9.16
C GLY A 610 -8.62 -14.75 -7.93
N ALA A 611 -8.51 -14.08 -6.77
CA ALA A 611 -9.08 -14.56 -5.52
C ALA A 611 -10.59 -14.73 -5.65
N GLY A 612 -11.08 -15.92 -5.28
CA GLY A 612 -12.47 -16.32 -5.43
C GLY A 612 -12.98 -16.52 -6.87
N LEU A 613 -12.12 -16.43 -7.88
CA LEU A 613 -12.42 -16.69 -9.30
C LEU A 613 -11.74 -17.96 -9.83
N ILE A 614 -10.49 -18.20 -9.41
CA ILE A 614 -9.68 -19.36 -9.78
C ILE A 614 -8.95 -19.92 -8.55
N ALA A 615 -8.75 -21.23 -8.52
CA ALA A 615 -7.98 -21.87 -7.46
C ALA A 615 -6.47 -21.65 -7.69
N GLY A 616 -5.89 -20.69 -6.96
CA GLY A 616 -4.46 -20.37 -7.04
C GLY A 616 -4.05 -19.70 -8.35
N THR A 617 -2.77 -19.83 -8.68
CA THR A 617 -2.14 -19.19 -9.84
C THR A 617 -1.87 -20.23 -10.93
N ASN A 618 -2.41 -20.02 -12.12
CA ASN A 618 -2.29 -20.98 -13.23
C ASN A 618 -1.42 -20.43 -14.38
N GLN A 619 -0.59 -21.28 -14.97
CA GLN A 619 0.00 -21.05 -16.30
C GLN A 619 -1.04 -21.46 -17.34
N ALA A 620 -1.40 -20.54 -18.24
CA ALA A 620 -2.53 -20.74 -19.15
C ALA A 620 -2.13 -20.59 -20.62
N SER A 621 -2.83 -21.34 -21.49
CA SER A 621 -3.01 -20.96 -22.89
C SER A 621 -4.07 -19.86 -22.97
N GLN A 622 -4.25 -19.23 -24.15
CA GLN A 622 -4.98 -17.97 -24.37
C GLN A 622 -6.40 -17.87 -23.74
N THR A 623 -7.03 -19.00 -23.41
CA THR A 623 -8.35 -19.08 -22.74
C THR A 623 -8.24 -19.72 -21.35
N ILE A 624 -8.84 -19.08 -20.35
CA ILE A 624 -8.83 -19.48 -18.93
C ILE A 624 -10.23 -19.81 -18.47
N THR A 625 -10.36 -20.91 -17.73
CA THR A 625 -11.61 -21.31 -17.08
C THR A 625 -11.73 -20.64 -15.71
N LEU A 626 -12.88 -20.02 -15.43
CA LEU A 626 -13.21 -19.36 -14.18
C LEU A 626 -14.35 -20.12 -13.48
N ILE A 627 -14.20 -20.37 -12.18
CA ILE A 627 -15.26 -20.97 -11.34
C ILE A 627 -15.38 -20.11 -10.09
N PRO A 628 -16.23 -19.04 -10.12
CA PRO A 628 -16.36 -18.13 -9.01
C PRO A 628 -16.92 -18.83 -7.77
N ASN A 629 -16.26 -18.75 -6.62
CA ASN A 629 -16.71 -19.40 -5.38
C ASN A 629 -17.39 -18.44 -4.38
N MET A 630 -17.36 -17.13 -4.67
CA MET A 630 -17.88 -16.07 -3.80
C MET A 630 -18.54 -14.99 -4.64
N ALA A 631 -19.70 -14.49 -4.19
CA ALA A 631 -20.37 -13.35 -4.82
C ALA A 631 -19.66 -12.02 -4.53
N GLY A 632 -19.99 -11.00 -5.31
CA GLY A 632 -19.45 -9.64 -5.21
C GLY A 632 -18.48 -9.28 -6.32
N VAL A 633 -17.82 -8.13 -6.17
CA VAL A 633 -16.84 -7.63 -7.14
C VAL A 633 -15.48 -8.27 -6.87
N LYS A 634 -14.93 -8.96 -7.87
CA LYS A 634 -13.63 -9.64 -7.83
C LYS A 634 -12.70 -9.12 -8.91
N MET A 635 -11.40 -9.29 -8.71
CA MET A 635 -10.37 -8.87 -9.67
C MET A 635 -9.72 -10.11 -10.29
N LEU A 636 -9.76 -10.21 -11.61
CA LEU A 636 -8.95 -11.12 -12.39
C LEU A 636 -7.71 -10.35 -12.87
N GLN A 637 -6.52 -10.85 -12.57
CA GLN A 637 -5.26 -10.27 -13.02
C GLN A 637 -4.45 -11.26 -13.84
N ALA A 638 -3.75 -10.73 -14.85
CA ALA A 638 -2.87 -11.49 -15.72
C ALA A 638 -1.50 -10.81 -15.77
N SER A 639 -0.46 -11.62 -15.90
CA SER A 639 0.91 -11.16 -16.16
C SER A 639 1.59 -12.06 -17.18
N LEU A 640 2.20 -11.44 -18.19
CA LEU A 640 3.00 -12.11 -19.21
C LEU A 640 4.46 -11.70 -19.00
N SER A 641 5.26 -12.64 -18.51
CA SER A 641 6.72 -12.45 -18.39
C SER A 641 7.37 -12.88 -19.69
N LEU A 642 8.02 -11.95 -20.40
CA LEU A 642 8.75 -12.29 -21.62
C LEU A 642 10.03 -13.07 -21.28
N LEU A 643 10.45 -13.98 -22.16
CA LEU A 643 11.65 -14.81 -21.96
C LEU A 643 12.91 -14.11 -22.44
N ASP A 644 12.79 -13.33 -23.51
CA ASP A 644 13.91 -12.72 -24.23
C ASP A 644 14.25 -11.32 -23.70
N THR A 645 13.42 -10.76 -22.81
CA THR A 645 13.58 -9.44 -22.20
C THR A 645 13.16 -9.49 -20.73
N ASN A 646 13.65 -8.57 -19.90
CA ASN A 646 13.24 -8.44 -18.49
C ASN A 646 11.87 -7.75 -18.31
N ILE A 647 11.00 -7.84 -19.31
CA ILE A 647 9.72 -7.14 -19.35
C ILE A 647 8.62 -8.05 -18.81
N THR A 648 7.84 -7.52 -17.87
CA THR A 648 6.60 -8.17 -17.42
C THR A 648 5.39 -7.28 -17.70
N ILE A 649 4.57 -7.73 -18.64
CA ILE A 649 3.35 -7.06 -19.10
C ILE A 649 2.21 -7.49 -18.19
N ARG A 650 1.33 -6.56 -17.81
CA ARG A 650 0.25 -6.82 -16.85
C ARG A 650 -1.08 -6.31 -17.38
N GLY A 651 -2.15 -6.89 -16.84
CA GLY A 651 -3.51 -6.42 -17.06
C GLY A 651 -4.42 -6.96 -15.99
N PHE A 652 -5.56 -6.30 -15.79
CA PHE A 652 -6.58 -6.77 -14.87
C PHE A 652 -7.98 -6.40 -15.36
N LYS A 653 -8.97 -7.08 -14.80
CA LYS A 653 -10.38 -6.86 -15.05
C LYS A 653 -11.16 -7.05 -13.76
N MET A 654 -12.00 -6.07 -13.42
CA MET A 654 -12.99 -6.22 -12.36
C MET A 654 -14.19 -6.97 -12.90
N ILE A 655 -14.68 -7.95 -12.14
CA ILE A 655 -15.78 -8.86 -12.51
C ILE A 655 -16.81 -8.84 -11.38
N SER A 656 -18.10 -8.66 -11.72
CA SER A 656 -19.18 -8.73 -10.73
C SER A 656 -19.83 -10.11 -10.76
N ILE A 657 -19.89 -10.78 -9.62
CA ILE A 657 -20.51 -12.11 -9.47
C ILE A 657 -21.79 -11.97 -8.65
N ASN A 658 -22.91 -12.40 -9.23
CA ASN A 658 -24.20 -12.40 -8.57
C ASN A 658 -24.32 -13.56 -7.57
N SER A 659 -25.00 -13.32 -6.44
CA SER A 659 -25.47 -14.39 -5.56
C SER A 659 -26.57 -15.18 -6.25
N ILE A 660 -26.53 -16.51 -6.13
CA ILE A 660 -27.62 -17.40 -6.59
C ILE A 660 -28.86 -17.23 -5.71
#